data_AF-A0A136LSI7-F1
#
_entry.id   AF-A0A136LSI7-F1
#
_cell.length_a   1.000
_cell.length_b   1.000
_cell.length_c   1.000
_cell.angle_alpha   90.00
_cell.angle_beta   90.00
_cell.angle_gamma   90.00
#
_symmetry.space_group_name_H-M   'P 1'
#
loop_
_entity.id
_entity.type
_entity.pdbx_description
1 polymer ?
#
loop_
_entity_poly.entity_id
_entity_poly.type
_entity_poly.pdbx_seq_one_letter_code
_entity_poly.pdbx_strand_id
1 'polypeptide(L)'
;MSDVTLKDIQINARQESARMQHYFIGVEHLFIGMLKARESLAASIVERHGLTTDYVIDEIRRRTGKGTTQRMFAGAPYTPRADMVMGIANDLMLEHGLSEITEQELLEAILEENDSIPIRALHSLGITTDEARNVLLNPTPSTLPTPTSPTVQIEFGQQYSPDTPLRDEHYALLRRLFYGNGRIRIEAQLQGGYTSALILVVTAFGSDNLENAPVVVKIDKSDTILDEAQRYEQIIKESLPPLTARLEDFPVTIESSDLAGLKYTFVTDDSGMVRDMRAAAQDQSADAFSQWIYADLYQRFGKTWWMQRRPYRFQVWTEYDWLLPPLVTLEYGATDDPTALVIKDPVRRSRIKKADYGASIAIEEFSIHRINADRGSIVLSSGRGTEAAKRAYKIEVRGMNLEKDAHFRGELVERISGRLWKTRDEILQMAIAELAPDFDLTTPVIPGLVHGAYLPNPLILYDDLLDRYVNGSLSRIHGDLHLGNILVGHHQAAFLIDFAQARTGHTLFDWACLEVSLLDAYVMPAYGQDWDDAREAVHEINGSAGAAFTTIPDELKPIFSIRNIVRENLEQAGNWSEYFIALAFCALRASTWETMSAAGRRGAFYLSASAMGEVITTSRPSGQDTISSDGTEVDLPRNR
;
A
#
# COMPACT_ATOMS: atom_id res chain seq x y z
N MET A 1 31.91 -16.71 4.05
CA MET A 1 31.44 -15.76 3.01
C MET A 1 30.18 -15.14 3.55
N SER A 2 30.01 -13.83 3.36
CA SER A 2 28.83 -13.09 3.83
C SER A 2 27.61 -13.57 3.05
N ASP A 3 26.52 -13.92 3.73
CA ASP A 3 25.21 -14.24 3.12
C ASP A 3 24.38 -12.96 2.84
N VAL A 4 25.03 -11.79 2.92
CA VAL A 4 24.42 -10.49 2.59
C VAL A 4 24.39 -10.29 1.09
N THR A 5 23.19 -10.16 0.57
CA THR A 5 22.93 -9.99 -0.86
C THR A 5 22.99 -8.51 -1.21
N LEU A 6 23.35 -8.17 -2.46
CA LEU A 6 23.27 -6.78 -2.94
C LEU A 6 21.85 -6.23 -2.78
N LYS A 7 20.83 -7.06 -3.02
CA LYS A 7 19.42 -6.68 -2.90
C LYS A 7 19.08 -6.24 -1.48
N ASP A 8 19.54 -6.95 -0.45
CA ASP A 8 19.33 -6.58 0.96
C ASP A 8 20.04 -5.26 1.30
N ILE A 9 21.26 -5.05 0.80
CA ILE A 9 22.00 -3.81 0.98
C ILE A 9 21.24 -2.63 0.35
N GLN A 10 20.77 -2.79 -0.88
CA GLN A 10 20.00 -1.77 -1.60
C GLN A 10 18.68 -1.44 -0.89
N ILE A 11 18.03 -2.44 -0.29
CA ILE A 11 16.81 -2.29 0.49
C ILE A 11 17.06 -1.45 1.74
N ASN A 12 18.07 -1.83 2.52
CA ASN A 12 18.45 -1.10 3.72
C ASN A 12 18.88 0.33 3.38
N ALA A 13 19.56 0.51 2.23
CA ALA A 13 19.96 1.82 1.72
C ALA A 13 18.75 2.69 1.33
N ARG A 14 17.75 2.14 0.64
CA ARG A 14 16.51 2.85 0.29
C ARG A 14 15.74 3.28 1.52
N GLN A 15 15.62 2.41 2.52
CA GLN A 15 14.97 2.73 3.78
C GLN A 15 15.72 3.80 4.55
N GLU A 16 17.05 3.76 4.55
CA GLU A 16 17.87 4.80 5.16
C GLU A 16 17.71 6.14 4.44
N SER A 17 17.75 6.16 3.10
CA SER A 17 17.47 7.35 2.30
C SER A 17 16.12 7.94 2.64
N ALA A 18 15.08 7.12 2.71
CA ALA A 18 13.73 7.53 3.07
C ALA A 18 13.63 8.08 4.50
N ARG A 19 14.34 7.47 5.46
CA ARG A 19 14.43 7.94 6.86
C ARG A 19 15.14 9.29 6.95
N MET A 20 16.18 9.49 6.15
CA MET A 20 16.94 10.73 6.08
C MET A 20 16.28 11.80 5.19
N GLN A 21 15.14 11.48 4.58
CA GLN A 21 14.40 12.35 3.66
C GLN A 21 15.23 12.75 2.42
N HIS A 22 16.08 11.84 1.96
CA HIS A 22 16.87 12.00 0.73
C HIS A 22 16.13 11.40 -0.47
N TYR A 23 16.29 12.06 -1.62
CA TYR A 23 15.68 11.68 -2.90
C TYR A 23 16.60 10.85 -3.80
N PHE A 24 17.75 10.44 -3.29
CA PHE A 24 18.79 9.75 -4.02
C PHE A 24 19.45 8.70 -3.12
N ILE A 25 20.03 7.67 -3.72
CA ILE A 25 20.85 6.69 -3.01
C ILE A 25 22.32 7.10 -3.17
N GLY A 26 22.92 7.58 -2.09
CA GLY A 26 24.35 7.85 -2.01
C GLY A 26 25.14 6.65 -1.50
N VAL A 27 26.47 6.75 -1.55
CA VAL A 27 27.39 5.73 -1.02
C VAL A 27 27.18 5.56 0.49
N GLU A 28 26.81 6.62 1.19
CA GLU A 28 26.43 6.62 2.60
C GLU A 28 25.24 5.71 2.90
N HIS A 29 24.24 5.68 2.03
CA HIS A 29 23.08 4.81 2.21
C HIS A 29 23.45 3.35 1.96
N LEU A 30 24.26 3.07 0.93
CA LEU A 30 24.75 1.72 0.65
C LEU A 30 25.59 1.17 1.82
N PHE A 31 26.49 1.99 2.36
CA PHE A 31 27.33 1.60 3.49
C PHE A 31 26.54 1.39 4.78
N ILE A 32 25.58 2.28 5.10
CA ILE A 32 24.63 2.03 6.20
C ILE A 32 23.82 0.76 5.92
N GLY A 33 23.49 0.49 4.67
CA GLY A 33 22.80 -0.72 4.25
C GLY A 33 23.55 -1.99 4.60
N MET A 34 24.87 -1.99 4.37
CA MET A 34 25.77 -3.07 4.81
C MET A 34 25.83 -3.16 6.33
N LEU A 35 26.06 -2.05 7.05
CA LEU A 35 26.14 -2.06 8.52
C LEU A 35 24.87 -2.57 9.23
N LYS A 36 23.70 -2.47 8.57
CA LYS A 36 22.43 -3.01 9.07
C LYS A 36 22.18 -4.46 8.67
N ALA A 37 22.90 -4.98 7.68
CA ALA A 37 22.72 -6.35 7.22
C ALA A 37 23.31 -7.34 8.24
N ARG A 38 22.64 -8.47 8.41
CA ARG A 38 23.10 -9.55 9.31
C ARG A 38 24.35 -10.20 8.69
N GLU A 39 25.36 -10.48 9.50
CA GLU A 39 26.62 -11.12 9.07
C GLU A 39 27.44 -10.30 8.04
N SER A 40 27.28 -8.98 8.07
CA SER A 40 27.98 -8.04 7.19
C SER A 40 29.50 -7.99 7.43
N LEU A 41 30.26 -7.96 6.34
CA LEU A 41 31.70 -7.64 6.33
C LEU A 41 31.96 -6.21 6.82
N ALA A 42 31.13 -5.25 6.42
CA ALA A 42 31.24 -3.86 6.90
C ALA A 42 31.02 -3.76 8.41
N ALA A 43 30.06 -4.51 8.96
CA ALA A 43 29.85 -4.61 10.40
C ALA A 43 31.08 -5.19 11.10
N SER A 44 31.65 -6.27 10.55
CA SER A 44 32.85 -6.93 11.08
C SER A 44 34.08 -5.99 11.14
N ILE A 45 34.24 -5.10 10.15
CA ILE A 45 35.27 -4.05 10.16
C ILE A 45 35.08 -3.14 11.37
N VAL A 46 33.87 -2.64 11.57
CA VAL A 46 33.56 -1.70 12.66
C VAL A 46 33.72 -2.37 14.04
N GLU A 47 33.21 -3.59 14.20
CA GLU A 47 33.26 -4.36 15.45
C GLU A 47 34.69 -4.69 15.89
N ARG A 48 35.58 -5.03 14.94
CA ARG A 48 37.00 -5.32 15.24
C ARG A 48 37.73 -4.13 15.84
N HIS A 49 37.26 -2.93 15.55
CA HIS A 49 37.80 -1.68 16.11
C HIS A 49 37.08 -1.25 17.39
N GLY A 50 36.26 -2.12 17.99
CA GLY A 50 35.59 -1.87 19.28
C GLY A 50 34.42 -0.90 19.20
N LEU A 51 33.88 -0.67 18.00
CA LEU A 51 32.75 0.22 17.75
C LEU A 51 31.49 -0.60 17.50
N THR A 52 30.33 -0.04 17.82
CA THR A 52 29.05 -0.62 17.40
C THR A 52 28.63 -0.07 16.04
N THR A 53 27.91 -0.88 15.26
CA THR A 53 27.36 -0.44 13.96
C THR A 53 26.47 0.78 14.11
N ASP A 54 25.61 0.83 15.13
CA ASP A 54 24.75 1.99 15.44
C ASP A 54 25.54 3.29 15.62
N TYR A 55 26.68 3.23 16.33
CA TYR A 55 27.52 4.40 16.55
C TYR A 55 28.10 4.94 15.24
N VAL A 56 28.56 4.05 14.34
CA VAL A 56 29.07 4.44 13.03
C VAL A 56 27.96 4.96 12.11
N ILE A 57 26.79 4.33 12.13
CA ILE A 57 25.62 4.82 11.38
C ILE A 57 25.28 6.26 11.81
N ASP A 58 25.28 6.54 13.11
CA ASP A 58 24.98 7.89 13.61
C ASP A 58 26.07 8.92 13.27
N GLU A 59 27.36 8.52 13.20
CA GLU A 59 28.43 9.38 12.68
C GLU A 59 28.22 9.71 11.19
N ILE A 60 27.86 8.72 10.37
CA ILE A 60 27.57 8.92 8.94
C ILE A 60 26.35 9.84 8.76
N ARG A 61 25.27 9.62 9.52
CA ARG A 61 24.07 10.49 9.49
C ARG A 61 24.38 11.92 9.84
N ARG A 62 25.20 12.16 10.87
CA ARG A 62 25.62 13.51 11.30
C ARG A 62 26.36 14.27 10.20
N ARG A 63 27.17 13.57 9.39
CA ARG A 63 27.91 14.17 8.26
C ARG A 63 27.04 14.42 7.04
N THR A 64 26.07 13.54 6.80
CA THR A 64 25.18 13.63 5.64
C THR A 64 24.14 14.74 5.82
N GLY A 65 23.63 14.92 7.05
CA GLY A 65 22.53 15.84 7.33
C GLY A 65 21.16 15.27 6.94
N LYS A 66 20.07 15.92 7.35
CA LYS A 66 18.70 15.56 6.93
C LYS A 66 18.31 16.33 5.68
N GLY A 67 17.62 15.68 4.74
CA GLY A 67 17.04 16.31 3.57
C GLY A 67 15.89 17.27 3.88
N THR A 68 15.42 18.00 2.87
CA THR A 68 14.29 18.93 2.98
C THR A 68 12.94 18.20 2.92
N THR A 69 11.95 18.65 3.71
CA THR A 69 10.61 18.06 3.93
C THR A 69 9.70 18.00 2.69
N GLN A 70 10.19 18.31 1.48
CA GLN A 70 9.37 18.36 0.27
C GLN A 70 9.75 17.30 -0.75
N ARG A 71 8.79 16.38 -0.95
CA ARG A 71 8.63 15.32 -1.96
C ARG A 71 8.91 13.92 -1.39
N MET A 72 8.39 12.91 -2.07
CA MET A 72 8.67 11.49 -1.81
C MET A 72 8.49 10.82 -3.16
N PHE A 73 9.51 10.11 -3.61
CA PHE A 73 9.52 9.31 -4.83
C PHE A 73 9.91 7.89 -4.45
N ALA A 74 9.15 6.90 -4.93
CA ALA A 74 9.59 5.52 -4.95
C ALA A 74 10.52 5.38 -6.16
N GLY A 75 11.79 5.03 -5.95
CA GLY A 75 12.82 5.02 -7.00
C GLY A 75 13.83 6.16 -6.89
N ALA A 76 14.48 6.31 -5.73
CA ALA A 76 15.56 7.27 -5.55
C ALA A 76 16.75 6.89 -6.46
N PRO A 77 17.10 7.69 -7.49
CA PRO A 77 18.25 7.38 -8.35
C PRO A 77 19.55 7.35 -7.54
N TYR A 78 20.53 6.59 -8.00
CA TYR A 78 21.87 6.68 -7.45
C TYR A 78 22.46 8.07 -7.70
N THR A 79 23.29 8.53 -6.76
CA THR A 79 24.14 9.70 -7.03
C THR A 79 25.22 9.32 -8.05
N PRO A 80 25.78 10.27 -8.82
CA PRO A 80 26.86 9.96 -9.76
C PRO A 80 28.06 9.22 -9.12
N ARG A 81 28.32 9.49 -7.84
CA ARG A 81 29.35 8.79 -7.06
C ARG A 81 28.95 7.36 -6.69
N ALA A 82 27.68 7.15 -6.34
CA ALA A 82 27.17 5.79 -6.09
C ALA A 82 27.12 4.96 -7.38
N ASP A 83 26.76 5.55 -8.52
CA ASP A 83 26.86 4.89 -9.84
C ASP A 83 28.30 4.50 -10.17
N MET A 84 29.27 5.39 -9.90
CA MET A 84 30.69 5.07 -10.06
C MET A 84 31.11 3.87 -9.19
N VAL A 85 30.72 3.86 -7.91
CA VAL A 85 30.99 2.74 -7.00
C VAL A 85 30.36 1.44 -7.49
N MET A 86 29.12 1.47 -7.98
CA MET A 86 28.47 0.30 -8.57
C MET A 86 29.18 -0.19 -9.83
N GLY A 87 29.71 0.73 -10.65
CA GLY A 87 30.54 0.40 -11.80
C GLY A 87 31.83 -0.31 -11.41
N ILE A 88 32.56 0.21 -10.41
CA ILE A 88 33.77 -0.44 -9.88
C ILE A 88 33.44 -1.83 -9.33
N ALA A 89 32.36 -1.95 -8.56
CA ALA A 89 31.92 -3.24 -7.99
C ALA A 89 31.56 -4.26 -9.09
N ASN A 90 30.98 -3.81 -10.20
CA ASN A 90 30.69 -4.65 -11.36
C ASN A 90 31.97 -5.12 -12.07
N ASP A 91 32.97 -4.26 -12.21
CA ASP A 91 34.26 -4.62 -12.79
C ASP A 91 34.97 -5.67 -11.92
N LEU A 92 34.98 -5.47 -10.59
CA LEU A 92 35.52 -6.44 -9.61
C LEU A 92 34.79 -7.80 -9.67
N MET A 93 33.46 -7.78 -9.77
CA MET A 93 32.65 -9.00 -9.93
C MET A 93 33.10 -9.80 -11.16
N LEU A 94 33.30 -9.13 -12.30
CA LEU A 94 33.76 -9.77 -13.53
C LEU A 94 35.19 -10.31 -13.40
N GLU A 95 36.09 -9.56 -12.76
CA GLU A 95 37.47 -9.99 -12.49
C GLU A 95 37.54 -11.21 -11.58
N HIS A 96 36.66 -11.28 -10.57
CA HIS A 96 36.52 -12.42 -9.67
C HIS A 96 35.76 -13.61 -10.27
N GLY A 97 35.22 -13.46 -11.50
CA GLY A 97 34.48 -14.51 -12.19
C GLY A 97 33.12 -14.82 -11.57
N LEU A 98 32.52 -13.85 -10.88
CA LEU A 98 31.21 -13.95 -10.25
C LEU A 98 30.10 -13.52 -11.22
N SER A 99 28.89 -14.04 -11.00
CA SER A 99 27.71 -13.66 -11.79
C SER A 99 26.93 -12.48 -11.19
N GLU A 100 27.16 -12.17 -9.91
CA GLU A 100 26.47 -11.11 -9.18
C GLU A 100 27.44 -10.39 -8.23
N ILE A 101 27.21 -9.10 -8.01
CA ILE A 101 27.99 -8.27 -7.08
C ILE A 101 27.65 -8.70 -5.65
N THR A 102 28.63 -9.11 -4.86
CA THR A 102 28.43 -9.42 -3.44
C THR A 102 28.72 -8.21 -2.55
N GLU A 103 28.47 -8.33 -1.25
CA GLU A 103 28.92 -7.32 -0.28
C GLU A 103 30.43 -7.05 -0.40
N GLN A 104 31.25 -8.07 -0.70
CA GLN A 104 32.69 -7.93 -0.78
C GLN A 104 33.12 -6.98 -1.90
N GLU A 105 32.64 -7.20 -3.14
CA GLU A 105 32.96 -6.34 -4.27
C GLU A 105 32.44 -4.92 -4.06
N LEU A 106 31.25 -4.76 -3.48
CA LEU A 106 30.70 -3.44 -3.20
C LEU A 106 31.52 -2.69 -2.14
N LEU A 107 31.92 -3.37 -1.07
CA LEU A 107 32.73 -2.79 0.00
C LEU A 107 34.14 -2.45 -0.50
N GLU A 108 34.74 -3.32 -1.31
CA GLU A 108 36.01 -3.06 -1.98
C GLU A 108 35.93 -1.81 -2.87
N ALA A 109 34.90 -1.71 -3.70
CA ALA A 109 34.66 -0.53 -4.54
C ALA A 109 34.53 0.77 -3.73
N ILE A 110 33.88 0.74 -2.57
CA ILE A 110 33.79 1.91 -1.67
C ILE A 110 35.16 2.28 -1.08
N LEU A 111 35.96 1.29 -0.71
CA LEU A 111 37.32 1.50 -0.19
C LEU A 111 38.26 2.01 -1.29
N GLU A 112 38.06 1.61 -2.54
CA GLU A 112 38.79 2.13 -3.72
C GLU A 112 38.41 3.57 -4.06
N GLU A 113 37.13 3.93 -4.00
CA GLU A 113 36.68 5.31 -4.24
C GLU A 113 37.28 6.31 -3.21
N ASN A 114 37.46 5.87 -1.97
CA ASN A 114 38.27 6.51 -0.91
C ASN A 114 37.92 7.96 -0.51
N ASP A 115 36.85 8.56 -1.05
CA ASP A 115 36.48 9.96 -0.77
C ASP A 115 35.00 10.14 -0.33
N SER A 116 34.25 9.05 -0.24
CA SER A 116 32.86 9.04 0.19
C SER A 116 32.68 9.35 1.68
N ILE A 117 31.46 9.75 2.05
CA ILE A 117 31.09 10.07 3.44
C ILE A 117 31.40 8.91 4.41
N PRO A 118 31.10 7.64 4.07
CA PRO A 118 31.49 6.50 4.90
C PRO A 118 32.99 6.42 5.19
N ILE A 119 33.83 6.60 4.18
CA ILE A 119 35.30 6.57 4.36
C ILE A 119 35.76 7.68 5.28
N ARG A 120 35.23 8.90 5.08
CA ARG A 120 35.54 10.04 5.96
C ARG A 120 35.06 9.80 7.40
N ALA A 121 33.95 9.10 7.58
CA ALA A 121 33.45 8.70 8.90
C ALA A 121 34.38 7.67 9.55
N LEU A 122 34.73 6.59 8.85
CA LEU A 122 35.69 5.58 9.32
C LEU A 122 37.02 6.21 9.72
N HIS A 123 37.59 7.08 8.89
CA HIS A 123 38.85 7.77 9.17
C HIS A 123 38.77 8.63 10.43
N SER A 124 37.64 9.31 10.66
CA SER A 124 37.46 10.11 11.87
C SER A 124 37.33 9.29 13.16
N LEU A 125 36.94 8.02 13.01
CA LEU A 125 36.86 7.04 14.09
C LEU A 125 38.16 6.25 14.25
N GLY A 126 39.20 6.61 13.49
CA GLY A 126 40.52 5.99 13.57
C GLY A 126 40.65 4.69 12.77
N ILE A 127 39.72 4.40 11.84
CA ILE A 127 39.79 3.24 10.94
C ILE A 127 40.29 3.72 9.58
N THR A 128 41.45 3.23 9.14
CA THR A 128 42.01 3.55 7.82
C THR A 128 41.49 2.59 6.74
N THR A 129 41.49 3.02 5.48
CA THR A 129 41.10 2.15 4.35
C THR A 129 41.99 0.91 4.22
N ASP A 130 43.28 1.02 4.53
CA ASP A 130 44.20 -0.12 4.51
C ASP A 130 43.89 -1.16 5.59
N GLU A 131 43.52 -0.71 6.80
CA GLU A 131 43.04 -1.61 7.87
C GLU A 131 41.73 -2.27 7.47
N ALA A 132 40.78 -1.51 6.95
CA ALA A 132 39.50 -2.02 6.46
C ALA A 132 39.69 -3.06 5.33
N ARG A 133 40.59 -2.82 4.37
CA ARG A 133 40.97 -3.79 3.33
C ARG A 133 41.60 -5.06 3.92
N ASN A 134 42.45 -4.93 4.93
CA ASN A 134 43.06 -6.11 5.56
C ASN A 134 42.00 -6.99 6.24
N VAL A 135 40.99 -6.38 6.87
CA VAL A 135 39.83 -7.13 7.39
C VAL A 135 39.03 -7.79 6.26
N LEU A 136 38.86 -7.10 5.13
CA LEU A 136 38.16 -7.62 3.95
C LEU A 136 38.86 -8.85 3.35
N LEU A 137 40.19 -8.80 3.21
CA LEU A 137 41.01 -9.89 2.67
C LEU A 137 41.16 -11.06 3.65
N ASN A 138 41.11 -10.79 4.95
CA ASN A 138 41.22 -11.78 6.01
C ASN A 138 39.98 -11.75 6.93
N PRO A 139 38.80 -12.13 6.41
CA PRO A 139 37.58 -12.17 7.20
C PRO A 139 37.76 -13.25 8.27
N THR A 140 37.87 -12.80 9.52
CA THR A 140 37.88 -13.67 10.69
C THR A 140 36.46 -13.64 11.24
N PRO A 141 35.88 -14.78 11.67
CA PRO A 141 34.52 -14.79 12.20
C PRO A 141 34.41 -13.78 13.35
N SER A 142 33.28 -13.07 13.43
CA SER A 142 33.02 -12.09 14.48
C SER A 142 33.33 -12.73 15.84
N THR A 143 33.97 -11.98 16.74
CA THR A 143 34.30 -12.44 18.10
C THR A 143 33.06 -12.53 18.99
N LEU A 144 31.91 -12.04 18.50
CA LEU A 144 30.60 -12.30 19.05
C LEU A 144 30.14 -13.69 18.57
N PRO A 145 29.63 -14.56 19.45
CA PRO A 145 29.23 -15.91 19.08
C PRO A 145 28.16 -15.85 17.98
N THR A 146 28.54 -16.19 16.76
CA THR A 146 27.60 -16.47 15.68
C THR A 146 27.04 -17.86 15.96
N PRO A 147 25.75 -18.02 16.28
CA PRO A 147 25.20 -19.35 16.39
C PRO A 147 25.29 -19.99 15.00
N THR A 148 26.10 -21.04 14.86
CA THR A 148 25.93 -22.02 13.77
C THR A 148 24.61 -22.72 14.01
N SER A 149 23.51 -22.02 13.76
CA SER A 149 22.19 -22.58 13.92
C SER A 149 22.00 -23.63 12.82
N PRO A 150 21.55 -24.86 13.15
CA PRO A 150 21.03 -25.74 12.12
C PRO A 150 19.95 -25.02 11.33
N THR A 151 19.84 -25.31 10.03
CA THR A 151 18.78 -24.77 9.17
C THR A 151 17.44 -24.83 9.91
N VAL A 152 16.77 -23.68 10.08
CA VAL A 152 15.51 -23.57 10.83
C VAL A 152 14.56 -24.68 10.38
N GLN A 153 14.20 -25.57 11.32
CA GLN A 153 13.23 -26.63 11.04
C GLN A 153 11.83 -26.03 10.95
N ILE A 154 11.08 -26.38 9.92
CA ILE A 154 9.73 -25.85 9.69
C ILE A 154 8.72 -26.97 9.94
N GLU A 155 7.87 -26.77 10.94
CA GLU A 155 6.76 -27.65 11.31
C GLU A 155 5.42 -26.96 11.01
N PHE A 156 4.35 -27.75 10.98
CA PHE A 156 2.99 -27.25 10.77
C PHE A 156 2.14 -27.55 12.00
N GLY A 157 1.38 -26.54 12.45
CA GLY A 157 0.41 -26.68 13.53
C GLY A 157 -0.74 -27.60 13.14
N GLN A 158 -1.44 -28.15 14.14
CA GLN A 158 -2.55 -29.09 13.90
C GLN A 158 -3.72 -28.47 13.11
N GLN A 159 -3.86 -27.15 13.18
CA GLN A 159 -4.92 -26.39 12.51
C GLN A 159 -4.49 -25.81 11.15
N TYR A 160 -3.24 -26.04 10.74
CA TYR A 160 -2.75 -25.54 9.47
C TYR A 160 -3.33 -26.33 8.30
N SER A 161 -4.23 -25.69 7.55
CA SER A 161 -4.84 -26.23 6.34
C SER A 161 -4.79 -25.17 5.24
N PRO A 162 -3.72 -25.10 4.43
CA PRO A 162 -3.57 -24.05 3.44
C PRO A 162 -4.43 -24.30 2.20
N ASP A 163 -5.03 -23.23 1.66
CA ASP A 163 -5.71 -23.27 0.35
C ASP A 163 -4.71 -23.49 -0.79
N THR A 164 -3.46 -23.05 -0.62
CA THR A 164 -2.37 -23.20 -1.60
C THR A 164 -1.08 -23.59 -0.88
N PRO A 165 -0.40 -24.67 -1.30
CA PRO A 165 0.83 -25.10 -0.65
C PRO A 165 1.96 -24.06 -0.80
N LEU A 166 2.87 -24.04 0.16
CA LEU A 166 4.05 -23.19 0.13
C LEU A 166 5.04 -23.67 -0.94
N ARG A 167 5.69 -22.71 -1.62
CA ARG A 167 6.73 -22.95 -2.63
C ARG A 167 8.12 -22.91 -1.98
N ASP A 168 9.13 -23.45 -2.65
CA ASP A 168 10.52 -23.50 -2.17
C ASP A 168 11.06 -22.12 -1.76
N GLU A 169 10.73 -21.08 -2.53
CA GLU A 169 11.07 -19.69 -2.23
C GLU A 169 10.43 -19.19 -0.92
N HIS A 170 9.20 -19.61 -0.59
CA HIS A 170 8.56 -19.26 0.68
C HIS A 170 9.31 -19.90 1.87
N TYR A 171 9.73 -21.16 1.74
CA TYR A 171 10.51 -21.84 2.78
C TYR A 171 11.89 -21.21 2.97
N ALA A 172 12.57 -20.84 1.88
CA ALA A 172 13.86 -20.15 1.95
C ALA A 172 13.73 -18.81 2.70
N LEU A 173 12.69 -18.03 2.35
CA LEU A 173 12.43 -16.75 2.98
C LEU A 173 12.07 -16.89 4.46
N LEU A 174 11.25 -17.89 4.84
CA LEU A 174 10.92 -18.16 6.25
C LEU A 174 12.15 -18.52 7.08
N ARG A 175 13.05 -19.37 6.55
CA ARG A 175 14.31 -19.71 7.24
C ARG A 175 15.16 -18.47 7.50
N ARG A 176 15.15 -17.52 6.56
CA ARG A 176 15.90 -16.26 6.68
C ARG A 176 15.24 -15.29 7.66
N LEU A 177 13.92 -15.17 7.64
CA LEU A 177 13.14 -14.33 8.57
C LEU A 177 13.31 -14.74 10.03
N PHE A 178 13.43 -16.05 10.30
CA PHE A 178 13.61 -16.63 11.63
C PHE A 178 15.03 -17.13 11.86
N TYR A 179 16.02 -16.48 11.22
CA TYR A 179 17.42 -16.81 11.44
C TYR A 179 17.79 -16.72 12.93
N GLY A 180 18.43 -17.76 13.44
CA GLY A 180 18.78 -17.90 14.86
C GLY A 180 17.81 -18.78 15.66
N ASN A 181 16.60 -19.05 15.15
CA ASN A 181 15.67 -20.00 15.78
C ASN A 181 16.02 -21.45 15.42
N GLY A 182 15.85 -22.37 16.38
CA GLY A 182 16.09 -23.80 16.12
C GLY A 182 14.99 -24.42 15.25
N ARG A 183 13.74 -24.02 15.49
CA ARG A 183 12.58 -24.43 14.72
C ARG A 183 11.49 -23.36 14.72
N ILE A 184 10.61 -23.42 13.74
CA ILE A 184 9.37 -22.64 13.66
C ILE A 184 8.19 -23.60 13.41
N ARG A 185 7.02 -23.21 13.90
CA ARG A 185 5.75 -23.86 13.61
C ARG A 185 4.82 -22.87 12.93
N ILE A 186 4.35 -23.21 11.73
CA ILE A 186 3.35 -22.43 11.01
C ILE A 186 1.99 -22.84 11.56
N GLU A 187 1.33 -21.94 12.29
CA GLU A 187 0.07 -22.23 12.97
C GLU A 187 -1.12 -22.14 12.03
N ALA A 188 -1.14 -21.09 11.19
CA ALA A 188 -2.25 -20.81 10.29
C ALA A 188 -1.79 -20.03 9.06
N GLN A 189 -2.56 -20.16 7.97
CA GLN A 189 -2.53 -19.24 6.84
C GLN A 189 -3.79 -18.39 6.89
N LEU A 190 -3.62 -17.08 6.98
CA LEU A 190 -4.73 -16.14 6.98
C LEU A 190 -5.13 -15.83 5.54
N GLN A 191 -6.43 -15.70 5.29
CA GLN A 191 -6.92 -15.25 4.00
C GLN A 191 -6.60 -13.78 3.83
N GLY A 192 -5.57 -13.49 3.02
CA GLY A 192 -5.11 -12.14 2.72
C GLY A 192 -6.10 -11.34 1.87
N GLY A 193 -7.29 -11.04 2.40
CA GLY A 193 -8.24 -10.10 1.79
C GLY A 193 -8.37 -10.23 0.27
N TYR A 194 -8.16 -9.09 -0.42
CA TYR A 194 -8.17 -8.98 -1.88
C TYR A 194 -6.76 -8.93 -2.49
N THR A 195 -5.71 -9.26 -1.73
CA THR A 195 -4.30 -9.22 -2.17
C THR A 195 -3.77 -10.64 -2.43
N SER A 196 -2.78 -10.77 -3.31
CA SER A 196 -2.08 -12.04 -3.56
C SER A 196 -1.01 -12.36 -2.50
N ALA A 197 -0.90 -11.53 -1.45
CA ALA A 197 0.12 -11.68 -0.43
C ALA A 197 -0.16 -12.91 0.43
N LEU A 198 0.89 -13.67 0.74
CA LEU A 198 0.83 -14.79 1.65
C LEU A 198 0.96 -14.29 3.09
N ILE A 199 -0.07 -14.53 3.90
CA ILE A 199 -0.09 -14.14 5.32
C ILE A 199 -0.10 -15.40 6.19
N LEU A 200 0.91 -15.54 7.03
CA LEU A 200 1.10 -16.69 7.91
C LEU A 200 1.15 -16.26 9.37
N VAL A 201 0.66 -17.11 10.26
CA VAL A 201 0.89 -17.00 11.70
C VAL A 201 1.97 -18.01 12.06
N VAL A 202 3.07 -17.55 12.64
CA VAL A 202 4.25 -18.37 12.88
C VAL A 202 4.70 -18.23 14.32
N THR A 203 4.90 -19.37 14.98
CA THR A 203 5.49 -19.45 16.31
C THR A 203 6.93 -19.93 16.18
N ALA A 204 7.87 -19.18 16.76
CA ALA A 204 9.28 -19.53 16.72
C ALA A 204 9.75 -20.12 18.05
N PHE A 205 10.73 -21.01 18.00
CA PHE A 205 11.33 -21.62 19.20
C PHE A 205 12.80 -21.23 19.30
N GLY A 206 13.23 -20.83 20.49
CA GLY A 206 14.62 -20.51 20.81
C GLY A 206 15.53 -21.73 20.65
N SER A 207 16.84 -21.52 20.75
CA SER A 207 17.83 -22.61 20.78
C SER A 207 17.67 -23.53 22.00
N ASP A 208 17.05 -23.03 23.06
CA ASP A 208 16.64 -23.75 24.27
C ASP A 208 15.28 -24.46 24.13
N ASN A 209 14.68 -24.42 22.93
CA ASN A 209 13.36 -24.95 22.61
C ASN A 209 12.21 -24.31 23.41
N LEU A 210 12.43 -23.13 24.00
CA LEU A 210 11.34 -22.33 24.58
C LEU A 210 10.54 -21.64 23.47
N GLU A 211 9.23 -21.55 23.69
CA GLU A 211 8.28 -20.96 22.76
C GLU A 211 8.30 -19.42 22.85
N ASN A 212 8.51 -18.77 21.72
CA ASN A 212 8.36 -17.32 21.60
C ASN A 212 6.91 -16.95 21.32
N ALA A 213 6.56 -15.67 21.51
CA ALA A 213 5.25 -15.17 21.11
C ALA A 213 5.04 -15.34 19.58
N PRO A 214 3.82 -15.74 19.14
CA PRO A 214 3.52 -15.85 17.72
C PRO A 214 3.60 -14.50 17.00
N VAL A 215 4.02 -14.54 15.74
CA VAL A 215 4.11 -13.36 14.87
C VAL A 215 3.32 -13.59 13.58
N VAL A 216 2.87 -12.50 12.96
CA VAL A 216 2.25 -12.53 11.64
C VAL A 216 3.30 -12.21 10.59
N VAL A 217 3.51 -13.13 9.67
CA VAL A 217 4.45 -12.99 8.55
C VAL A 217 3.67 -12.65 7.29
N LYS A 218 4.05 -11.58 6.61
CA LYS A 218 3.53 -11.23 5.29
C LYS A 218 4.63 -11.42 4.24
N ILE A 219 4.33 -12.15 3.17
CA ILE A 219 5.22 -12.40 2.03
C ILE A 219 4.52 -11.96 0.75
N ASP A 220 5.18 -11.11 -0.04
CA ASP A 220 4.70 -10.60 -1.33
C ASP A 220 5.89 -10.15 -2.20
N LYS A 221 5.63 -9.58 -3.37
CA LYS A 221 6.64 -8.93 -4.22
C LYS A 221 7.46 -7.92 -3.41
N SER A 222 8.76 -7.89 -3.69
CA SER A 222 9.75 -7.12 -2.94
C SER A 222 9.36 -5.65 -2.84
N ASP A 223 9.03 -5.03 -3.97
CA ASP A 223 8.61 -3.62 -4.01
C ASP A 223 7.40 -3.33 -3.13
N THR A 224 6.42 -4.24 -3.06
CA THR A 224 5.21 -4.08 -2.22
C THR A 224 5.56 -4.09 -0.75
N ILE A 225 6.35 -5.07 -0.30
CA ILE A 225 6.78 -5.22 1.09
C ILE A 225 7.65 -4.04 1.54
N LEU A 226 8.52 -3.56 0.65
CA LEU A 226 9.39 -2.41 0.92
C LEU A 226 8.59 -1.12 1.07
N ASP A 227 7.65 -0.88 0.17
CA ASP A 227 6.70 0.23 0.23
C ASP A 227 5.95 0.24 1.57
N GLU A 228 5.50 -0.93 2.01
CA GLU A 228 4.77 -1.11 3.25
C GLU A 228 5.62 -0.82 4.48
N ALA A 229 6.82 -1.40 4.55
CA ALA A 229 7.75 -1.15 5.66
C ALA A 229 8.13 0.33 5.76
N GLN A 230 8.36 0.99 4.62
CA GLN A 230 8.63 2.42 4.58
C GLN A 230 7.44 3.24 5.09
N ARG A 231 6.22 2.94 4.65
CA ARG A 231 4.99 3.62 5.11
C ARG A 231 4.77 3.43 6.60
N TYR A 232 5.03 2.22 7.10
CA TYR A 232 4.94 1.93 8.53
C TYR A 232 5.88 2.84 9.33
N GLU A 233 7.16 2.88 8.97
CA GLU A 233 8.17 3.67 9.70
C GLU A 233 7.87 5.18 9.67
N GLN A 234 7.39 5.71 8.54
CA GLN A 234 7.19 7.15 8.38
C GLN A 234 5.86 7.66 8.94
N ILE A 235 4.79 6.85 8.85
CA ILE A 235 3.42 7.31 9.12
C ILE A 235 2.83 6.62 10.35
N ILE A 236 3.08 5.33 10.54
CA ILE A 236 2.29 4.51 11.46
C ILE A 236 2.98 4.32 12.82
N LYS A 237 4.30 4.12 12.83
CA LYS A 237 5.09 3.70 14.01
C LYS A 237 4.78 4.49 15.28
N GLU A 238 4.62 5.80 15.15
CA GLU A 238 4.38 6.72 16.28
C GLU A 238 2.90 6.91 16.65
N SER A 239 1.93 6.54 15.79
CA SER A 239 0.48 6.64 16.10
C SER A 239 -0.14 5.42 16.74
N LEU A 240 0.50 4.26 16.58
CA LEU A 240 -0.12 3.02 17.01
C LEU A 240 -0.27 2.97 18.54
N PRO A 241 -1.45 2.59 19.06
CA PRO A 241 -1.61 2.31 20.47
C PRO A 241 -0.57 1.27 20.95
N PRO A 242 -0.19 1.27 22.24
CA PRO A 242 0.88 0.41 22.76
C PRO A 242 0.67 -1.10 22.54
N LEU A 243 -0.58 -1.57 22.60
CA LEU A 243 -0.97 -2.98 22.47
C LEU A 243 -1.53 -3.29 21.07
N THR A 244 -0.73 -3.08 20.03
CA THR A 244 -1.12 -3.33 18.62
C THR A 244 0.05 -3.92 17.83
N ALA A 245 -0.19 -4.31 16.57
CA ALA A 245 0.81 -4.95 15.73
C ALA A 245 1.90 -3.95 15.33
N ARG A 246 3.17 -4.31 15.58
CA ARG A 246 4.34 -3.53 15.20
C ARG A 246 5.27 -4.36 14.34
N LEU A 247 5.94 -3.71 13.39
CA LEU A 247 7.00 -4.37 12.66
C LEU A 247 8.12 -4.74 13.62
N GLU A 248 8.51 -6.01 13.61
CA GLU A 248 9.55 -6.56 14.49
C GLU A 248 10.95 -6.27 13.93
N ASP A 249 11.12 -6.45 12.62
CA ASP A 249 12.40 -6.38 11.91
C ASP A 249 12.24 -5.72 10.53
N PHE A 250 13.37 -5.42 9.89
CA PHE A 250 13.40 -5.00 8.49
C PHE A 250 12.92 -6.12 7.55
N PRO A 251 12.31 -5.76 6.39
CA PRO A 251 12.03 -6.71 5.33
C PRO A 251 13.25 -7.54 4.94
N VAL A 252 13.00 -8.82 4.69
CA VAL A 252 14.02 -9.79 4.25
C VAL A 252 13.73 -10.19 2.82
N THR A 253 14.77 -10.36 1.99
CA THR A 253 14.64 -10.85 0.62
C THR A 253 15.47 -12.10 0.35
N ILE A 254 15.29 -12.69 -0.83
CA ILE A 254 16.08 -13.82 -1.32
C ILE A 254 16.53 -13.51 -2.76
N GLU A 255 17.76 -13.87 -3.12
CA GLU A 255 18.35 -13.53 -4.43
C GLU A 255 17.61 -14.18 -5.58
N SER A 256 17.25 -15.45 -5.40
CA SER A 256 16.60 -16.27 -6.42
C SER A 256 15.14 -15.89 -6.70
N SER A 257 14.58 -14.89 -6.02
CA SER A 257 13.18 -14.51 -6.17
C SER A 257 12.93 -13.01 -6.02
N ASP A 258 11.84 -12.56 -6.63
CA ASP A 258 11.31 -11.21 -6.41
C ASP A 258 10.47 -11.10 -5.12
N LEU A 259 10.47 -12.11 -4.25
CA LEU A 259 9.74 -12.07 -2.99
C LEU A 259 10.54 -11.42 -1.85
N ALA A 260 9.80 -10.75 -0.98
CA ALA A 260 10.27 -10.28 0.32
C ALA A 260 9.27 -10.65 1.41
N GLY A 261 9.69 -10.58 2.67
CA GLY A 261 8.80 -10.81 3.81
C GLY A 261 9.08 -9.89 4.98
N LEU A 262 8.06 -9.65 5.80
CA LEU A 262 8.15 -8.86 7.04
C LEU A 262 7.37 -9.55 8.18
N LYS A 263 7.71 -9.20 9.43
CA LYS A 263 7.10 -9.76 10.65
C LYS A 263 6.37 -8.69 11.45
N TYR A 264 5.14 -8.99 11.86
CA TYR A 264 4.38 -8.20 12.83
C TYR A 264 4.33 -8.92 14.18
N THR A 265 4.56 -8.16 15.25
CA THR A 265 4.28 -8.62 16.61
C THR A 265 2.78 -8.89 16.76
N PHE A 266 2.42 -10.03 17.34
CA PHE A 266 1.03 -10.36 17.61
C PHE A 266 0.87 -10.95 19.01
N VAL A 267 -0.28 -10.70 19.64
CA VAL A 267 -0.60 -11.28 20.95
C VAL A 267 -1.81 -12.19 20.80
N THR A 268 -1.56 -13.50 20.86
CA THR A 268 -2.58 -14.54 20.79
C THR A 268 -3.27 -14.75 22.12
N ASP A 269 -4.47 -15.31 22.11
CA ASP A 269 -5.10 -15.80 23.33
C ASP A 269 -4.53 -17.16 23.79
N ASP A 270 -5.04 -17.65 24.93
CA ASP A 270 -4.73 -18.98 25.46
C ASP A 270 -5.07 -20.12 24.48
N SER A 271 -5.90 -19.85 23.46
CA SER A 271 -6.24 -20.81 22.41
C SER A 271 -5.24 -20.81 21.24
N GLY A 272 -4.36 -19.80 21.16
CA GLY A 272 -3.40 -19.64 20.07
C GLY A 272 -4.02 -19.25 18.72
N MET A 273 -5.35 -19.12 18.62
CA MET A 273 -6.02 -18.87 17.34
C MET A 273 -6.02 -17.39 16.99
N VAL A 274 -5.29 -17.05 15.92
CA VAL A 274 -5.40 -15.76 15.24
C VAL A 274 -6.47 -15.85 14.16
N ARG A 275 -7.44 -14.95 14.21
CA ARG A 275 -8.49 -14.85 13.19
C ARG A 275 -8.48 -13.46 12.58
N ASP A 276 -8.75 -13.38 11.28
CA ASP A 276 -9.13 -12.10 10.69
C ASP A 276 -10.55 -11.72 11.13
N MET A 277 -10.94 -10.48 10.90
CA MET A 277 -12.26 -9.97 11.29
C MET A 277 -13.40 -10.68 10.55
N ARG A 278 -13.13 -11.23 9.36
CA ARG A 278 -14.12 -11.99 8.59
C ARG A 278 -14.51 -13.28 9.31
N ALA A 279 -13.51 -14.06 9.74
CA ALA A 279 -13.74 -15.27 10.53
C ALA A 279 -14.36 -14.92 11.90
N ALA A 280 -13.86 -13.87 12.55
CA ALA A 280 -14.40 -13.45 13.85
C ALA A 280 -15.88 -13.01 13.78
N ALA A 281 -16.33 -12.45 12.65
CA ALA A 281 -17.72 -12.04 12.44
C ALA A 281 -18.70 -13.22 12.40
N GLN A 282 -18.26 -14.39 11.95
CA GLN A 282 -19.11 -15.59 11.83
C GLN A 282 -19.37 -16.26 13.18
N ASP A 283 -18.48 -16.08 14.15
CA ASP A 283 -18.53 -16.72 15.47
C ASP A 283 -19.26 -15.90 16.53
N GLN A 284 -19.77 -14.72 16.18
CA GLN A 284 -20.40 -13.76 17.09
C GLN A 284 -21.82 -13.41 16.66
N SER A 285 -22.67 -13.01 17.62
CA SER A 285 -23.96 -12.41 17.27
C SER A 285 -23.76 -11.03 16.62
N ALA A 286 -24.70 -10.61 15.78
CA ALA A 286 -24.65 -9.32 15.11
C ALA A 286 -24.49 -8.14 16.08
N ASP A 287 -25.16 -8.19 17.25
CA ASP A 287 -25.03 -7.18 18.29
C ASP A 287 -23.62 -7.16 18.93
N ALA A 288 -23.07 -8.34 19.25
CA ALA A 288 -21.73 -8.44 19.84
C ALA A 288 -20.66 -7.95 18.86
N PHE A 289 -20.77 -8.36 17.60
CA PHE A 289 -19.85 -7.93 16.55
C PHE A 289 -19.95 -6.42 16.27
N SER A 290 -21.15 -5.88 16.22
CA SER A 290 -21.38 -4.44 16.05
C SER A 290 -20.82 -3.62 17.21
N GLN A 291 -20.98 -4.11 18.45
CA GLN A 291 -20.39 -3.50 19.64
C GLN A 291 -18.87 -3.57 19.60
N TRP A 292 -18.30 -4.67 19.14
CA TRP A 292 -16.87 -4.86 18.98
C TRP A 292 -16.24 -3.88 17.97
N ILE A 293 -16.87 -3.69 16.81
CA ILE A 293 -16.45 -2.70 15.79
C ILE A 293 -16.32 -1.31 16.42
N TYR A 294 -17.28 -0.93 17.26
CA TYR A 294 -17.27 0.37 17.89
C TYR A 294 -16.25 0.46 19.04
N ALA A 295 -16.26 -0.50 19.97
CA ALA A 295 -15.49 -0.43 21.21
C ALA A 295 -14.01 -0.82 21.05
N ASP A 296 -13.73 -1.89 20.31
CA ASP A 296 -12.37 -2.46 20.25
C ASP A 296 -11.61 -2.02 19.01
N LEU A 297 -12.30 -1.72 17.91
CA LEU A 297 -11.68 -1.16 16.71
C LEU A 297 -11.71 0.39 16.76
N TYR A 298 -12.88 1.03 16.73
CA TYR A 298 -12.93 2.49 16.61
C TYR A 298 -12.43 3.24 17.87
N GLN A 299 -12.94 2.94 19.06
CA GLN A 299 -12.55 3.68 20.27
C GLN A 299 -11.08 3.48 20.66
N ARG A 300 -10.52 2.29 20.41
CA ARG A 300 -9.13 1.95 20.73
C ARG A 300 -8.12 2.73 19.88
N PHE A 301 -8.34 2.80 18.57
CA PHE A 301 -7.44 3.49 17.64
C PHE A 301 -7.84 4.96 17.42
N GLY A 302 -9.11 5.32 17.65
CA GLY A 302 -9.69 6.61 17.28
C GLY A 302 -8.89 7.79 17.79
N LYS A 303 -8.56 7.85 19.08
CA LYS A 303 -7.86 9.00 19.69
C LYS A 303 -6.47 9.28 19.10
N THR A 304 -5.76 8.25 18.65
CA THR A 304 -4.43 8.39 18.06
C THR A 304 -4.46 8.40 16.53
N TRP A 305 -5.64 8.22 15.94
CA TRP A 305 -5.83 8.00 14.51
C TRP A 305 -7.02 8.79 13.93
N TRP A 306 -8.17 8.15 13.71
CA TRP A 306 -9.32 8.74 13.00
C TRP A 306 -9.90 10.00 13.67
N MET A 307 -9.80 10.15 14.99
CA MET A 307 -10.30 11.33 15.70
C MET A 307 -9.37 12.54 15.62
N GLN A 308 -8.13 12.39 15.11
CA GLN A 308 -7.20 13.49 14.89
C GLN A 308 -7.51 14.25 13.59
N ARG A 309 -8.74 14.76 13.51
CA ARG A 309 -9.33 15.35 12.31
C ARG A 309 -8.97 16.81 12.15
N ARG A 310 -8.77 17.24 10.91
CA ARG A 310 -8.63 18.66 10.53
C ARG A 310 -9.58 18.96 9.38
N PRO A 311 -10.32 20.08 9.41
CA PRO A 311 -11.17 20.48 8.29
C PRO A 311 -10.36 20.55 6.99
N TYR A 312 -10.95 20.02 5.91
CA TYR A 312 -10.32 19.92 4.61
C TYR A 312 -11.37 19.99 3.52
N ARG A 313 -11.28 21.03 2.69
CA ARG A 313 -12.07 21.14 1.47
C ARG A 313 -11.26 20.62 0.30
N PHE A 314 -11.81 19.67 -0.44
CA PHE A 314 -11.11 19.04 -1.55
C PHE A 314 -12.02 18.79 -2.73
N GLN A 315 -11.42 18.69 -3.91
CA GLN A 315 -12.12 18.28 -5.11
C GLN A 315 -12.12 16.75 -5.17
N VAL A 316 -13.26 16.12 -5.45
CA VAL A 316 -13.43 14.67 -5.31
C VAL A 316 -12.34 13.86 -6.02
N TRP A 317 -11.93 14.26 -7.23
CA TRP A 317 -10.87 13.56 -7.96
C TRP A 317 -9.53 13.45 -7.21
N THR A 318 -9.19 14.41 -6.33
CA THR A 318 -7.91 14.40 -5.61
C THR A 318 -7.80 13.24 -4.63
N GLU A 319 -8.94 12.79 -4.08
CA GLU A 319 -8.98 11.70 -3.09
C GLU A 319 -9.47 10.38 -3.68
N TYR A 320 -10.20 10.38 -4.81
CA TYR A 320 -10.91 9.19 -5.29
C TYR A 320 -10.62 8.76 -6.74
N ASP A 321 -10.04 9.59 -7.61
CA ASP A 321 -9.78 9.17 -9.00
C ASP A 321 -8.86 7.94 -9.07
N TRP A 322 -7.87 7.85 -8.17
CA TRP A 322 -6.94 6.73 -8.08
C TRP A 322 -7.60 5.37 -7.80
N LEU A 323 -8.84 5.36 -7.29
CA LEU A 323 -9.61 4.14 -7.05
C LEU A 323 -10.16 3.54 -8.34
N LEU A 324 -10.43 4.38 -9.34
CA LEU A 324 -11.05 3.98 -10.59
C LEU A 324 -10.04 3.25 -11.50
N PRO A 325 -10.50 2.48 -12.50
CA PRO A 325 -9.61 1.93 -13.51
C PRO A 325 -8.80 3.01 -14.25
N PRO A 326 -7.75 2.62 -15.00
CA PRO A 326 -7.02 3.56 -15.86
C PRO A 326 -7.98 4.42 -16.68
N LEU A 327 -7.70 5.72 -16.73
CA LEU A 327 -8.44 6.69 -17.53
C LEU A 327 -8.47 6.26 -18.99
N VAL A 328 -7.32 5.82 -19.49
CA VAL A 328 -7.12 5.16 -20.78
C VAL A 328 -6.05 4.09 -20.68
N THR A 329 -6.18 3.09 -21.54
CA THR A 329 -5.14 2.13 -21.85
C THR A 329 -4.67 2.38 -23.29
N LEU A 330 -3.36 2.45 -23.49
CA LEU A 330 -2.71 2.71 -24.78
C LEU A 330 -1.90 1.50 -25.24
N GLU A 331 -2.02 1.15 -26.50
CA GLU A 331 -1.10 0.22 -27.17
C GLU A 331 0.17 0.98 -27.57
N TYR A 332 1.31 0.53 -27.07
CA TYR A 332 2.62 1.08 -27.42
C TYR A 332 2.93 0.82 -28.89
N GLY A 333 3.58 1.78 -29.57
CA GLY A 333 3.98 1.60 -30.98
C GLY A 333 3.49 2.69 -31.93
N ALA A 334 3.15 3.89 -31.45
CA ALA A 334 2.94 5.04 -32.32
C ALA A 334 4.26 5.77 -32.57
N THR A 335 4.66 5.91 -33.84
CA THR A 335 5.58 6.97 -34.27
C THR A 335 5.02 8.33 -33.82
N ASP A 336 5.91 9.24 -33.39
CA ASP A 336 5.51 10.54 -32.85
C ASP A 336 4.61 11.30 -33.84
N ASP A 337 3.30 11.27 -33.57
CA ASP A 337 2.28 11.87 -34.41
C ASP A 337 2.04 13.31 -33.92
N PRO A 338 2.34 14.33 -34.74
CA PRO A 338 2.16 15.73 -34.35
C PRO A 338 0.68 16.11 -34.15
N THR A 339 -0.26 15.27 -34.60
CA THR A 339 -1.70 15.47 -34.40
C THR A 339 -2.27 14.70 -33.21
N ALA A 340 -1.43 13.98 -32.45
CA ALA A 340 -1.85 13.22 -31.29
C ALA A 340 -2.56 14.08 -30.24
N LEU A 341 -3.60 13.52 -29.62
CA LEU A 341 -4.23 14.11 -28.45
C LEU A 341 -3.23 14.07 -27.29
N VAL A 342 -2.77 15.23 -26.83
CA VAL A 342 -1.84 15.33 -25.71
C VAL A 342 -2.59 15.32 -24.38
N ILE A 343 -2.26 14.37 -23.52
CA ILE A 343 -2.68 14.31 -22.12
C ILE A 343 -1.51 14.79 -21.26
N LYS A 344 -1.74 15.88 -20.55
CA LYS A 344 -0.81 16.47 -19.58
C LYS A 344 -1.57 17.11 -18.44
N ASP A 345 -0.88 17.37 -17.33
CA ASP A 345 -1.45 18.06 -16.18
C ASP A 345 -1.64 19.57 -16.47
N PRO A 346 -2.81 20.17 -16.18
CA PRO A 346 -4.03 19.56 -15.66
C PRO A 346 -4.81 18.76 -16.72
N VAL A 347 -5.25 17.56 -16.34
CA VAL A 347 -5.91 16.60 -17.24
C VAL A 347 -7.33 17.04 -17.59
N ARG A 348 -7.64 17.10 -18.89
CA ARG A 348 -8.97 17.45 -19.41
C ARG A 348 -9.76 16.20 -19.84
N ARG A 349 -10.44 15.56 -18.88
CA ARG A 349 -11.22 14.31 -19.07
C ARG A 349 -12.21 14.37 -20.25
N SER A 350 -12.87 15.51 -20.45
CA SER A 350 -13.83 15.71 -21.55
C SER A 350 -13.25 15.60 -22.97
N ARG A 351 -11.94 15.82 -23.15
CA ARG A 351 -11.28 15.61 -24.46
C ARG A 351 -11.02 14.13 -24.72
N ILE A 352 -10.70 13.40 -23.66
CA ILE A 352 -10.35 11.97 -23.73
C ILE A 352 -11.60 11.15 -24.04
N LYS A 353 -12.74 11.49 -23.42
CA LYS A 353 -14.05 10.84 -23.70
C LYS A 353 -14.52 10.93 -25.16
N LYS A 354 -13.97 11.86 -25.94
CA LYS A 354 -14.32 12.06 -27.36
C LYS A 354 -13.34 11.37 -28.31
N ALA A 355 -12.30 10.72 -27.80
CA ALA A 355 -11.31 10.05 -28.62
C ALA A 355 -11.84 8.70 -29.09
N ASP A 356 -11.73 8.45 -30.40
CA ASP A 356 -12.11 7.18 -31.00
C ASP A 356 -11.05 6.10 -30.73
N TYR A 357 -11.46 4.83 -30.74
CA TYR A 357 -10.54 3.69 -30.70
C TYR A 357 -9.44 3.83 -31.77
N GLY A 358 -8.20 3.58 -31.38
CA GLY A 358 -7.02 3.71 -32.24
C GLY A 358 -6.50 5.14 -32.42
N ALA A 359 -7.15 6.16 -31.84
CA ALA A 359 -6.65 7.53 -31.87
C ALA A 359 -5.23 7.62 -31.27
N SER A 360 -4.40 8.46 -31.89
CA SER A 360 -3.04 8.72 -31.42
C SER A 360 -3.09 9.60 -30.16
N ILE A 361 -2.50 9.11 -29.07
CA ILE A 361 -2.45 9.80 -27.78
C ILE A 361 -0.99 9.91 -27.34
N ALA A 362 -0.59 11.10 -26.89
CA ALA A 362 0.70 11.35 -26.27
C ALA A 362 0.50 11.76 -24.80
N ILE A 363 1.29 11.19 -23.91
CA ILE A 363 1.31 11.48 -22.48
C ILE A 363 2.58 12.28 -22.18
N GLU A 364 2.44 13.42 -21.51
CA GLU A 364 3.56 14.28 -21.14
C GLU A 364 3.56 14.60 -19.64
N GLU A 365 4.74 14.61 -19.02
CA GLU A 365 4.97 14.97 -17.62
C GLU A 365 4.25 14.07 -16.58
N PHE A 366 4.11 12.78 -16.89
CA PHE A 366 3.55 11.79 -15.95
C PHE A 366 4.68 10.96 -15.34
N SER A 367 4.45 10.41 -14.14
CA SER A 367 5.41 9.52 -13.49
C SER A 367 4.98 8.06 -13.58
N ILE A 368 5.96 7.15 -13.70
CA ILE A 368 5.71 5.71 -13.65
C ILE A 368 5.27 5.31 -12.24
N HIS A 369 4.01 4.91 -12.08
CA HIS A 369 3.45 4.47 -10.82
C HIS A 369 3.69 2.98 -10.54
N ARG A 370 3.64 2.14 -11.59
CA ARG A 370 3.80 0.69 -11.50
C ARG A 370 4.38 0.14 -12.80
N ILE A 371 5.19 -0.91 -12.67
CA ILE A 371 5.73 -1.68 -13.80
C ILE A 371 5.20 -3.12 -13.65
N ASN A 372 4.59 -3.66 -14.70
CA ASN A 372 4.20 -5.07 -14.77
C ASN A 372 5.07 -5.74 -15.84
N ALA A 373 6.25 -6.21 -15.45
CA ALA A 373 7.22 -6.84 -16.34
C ALA A 373 6.64 -8.05 -17.07
N ASP A 374 5.90 -8.88 -16.33
CA ASP A 374 5.18 -10.07 -16.77
C ASP A 374 4.12 -9.79 -17.85
N ARG A 375 3.57 -8.57 -17.90
CA ARG A 375 2.56 -8.16 -18.90
C ARG A 375 3.12 -7.24 -19.98
N GLY A 376 4.40 -6.87 -19.92
CA GLY A 376 4.98 -5.88 -20.83
C GLY A 376 4.22 -4.53 -20.77
N SER A 377 3.89 -4.06 -19.57
CA SER A 377 3.08 -2.84 -19.39
C SER A 377 3.57 -1.98 -18.24
N ILE A 378 3.38 -0.66 -18.36
CA ILE A 378 3.59 0.32 -17.29
C ILE A 378 2.28 1.05 -16.99
N VAL A 379 2.15 1.53 -15.76
CA VAL A 379 1.06 2.41 -15.34
C VAL A 379 1.65 3.74 -14.93
N LEU A 380 1.19 4.81 -15.58
CA LEU A 380 1.56 6.20 -15.32
C LEU A 380 0.51 6.87 -14.44
N SER A 381 0.90 7.90 -13.69
CA SER A 381 -0.02 8.77 -12.95
C SER A 381 0.49 10.21 -12.90
N SER A 382 -0.36 11.16 -12.46
CA SER A 382 -0.03 12.59 -12.42
C SER A 382 1.27 12.91 -11.65
N GLY A 383 1.59 12.14 -10.61
CA GLY A 383 2.82 12.31 -9.82
C GLY A 383 2.86 13.61 -8.98
N ARG A 384 1.80 14.43 -9.02
CA ARG A 384 1.69 15.73 -8.34
C ARG A 384 0.54 15.78 -7.34
N GLY A 385 0.61 16.70 -6.37
CA GLY A 385 -0.45 16.94 -5.37
C GLY A 385 -0.31 16.12 -4.07
N THR A 386 -1.45 15.90 -3.40
CA THR A 386 -1.55 15.03 -2.20
C THR A 386 -1.17 13.59 -2.53
N GLU A 387 -0.92 12.74 -1.53
CA GLU A 387 -0.56 11.33 -1.74
C GLU A 387 -1.58 10.56 -2.60
N ALA A 388 -2.87 10.88 -2.48
CA ALA A 388 -3.91 10.34 -3.34
C ALA A 388 -3.89 10.94 -4.76
N ALA A 389 -3.76 12.28 -4.87
CA ALA A 389 -3.73 12.97 -6.16
C ALA A 389 -2.53 12.56 -7.04
N LYS A 390 -1.38 12.23 -6.43
CA LYS A 390 -0.21 11.71 -7.16
C LYS A 390 -0.52 10.43 -7.94
N ARG A 391 -1.54 9.68 -7.52
CA ARG A 391 -1.98 8.41 -8.10
C ARG A 391 -3.22 8.57 -8.98
N ALA A 392 -3.76 9.78 -9.10
CA ALA A 392 -4.89 10.08 -9.97
C ALA A 392 -4.47 10.04 -11.44
N TYR A 393 -5.48 9.95 -12.32
CA TYR A 393 -5.35 9.91 -13.76
C TYR A 393 -4.45 8.75 -14.21
N LYS A 394 -4.67 7.55 -13.66
CA LYS A 394 -3.91 6.36 -14.05
C LYS A 394 -3.99 6.15 -15.56
N ILE A 395 -2.87 5.91 -16.22
CA ILE A 395 -2.81 5.59 -17.65
C ILE A 395 -2.00 4.32 -17.82
N GLU A 396 -2.55 3.30 -18.45
CA GLU A 396 -1.84 2.06 -18.72
C GLU A 396 -1.25 2.11 -20.13
N VAL A 397 0.04 1.79 -20.28
CA VAL A 397 0.68 1.62 -21.58
C VAL A 397 1.12 0.16 -21.68
N ARG A 398 0.61 -0.57 -22.68
CA ARG A 398 0.85 -2.01 -22.90
C ARG A 398 1.64 -2.27 -24.17
N GLY A 399 2.16 -3.49 -24.31
CA GLY A 399 2.91 -3.90 -25.50
C GLY A 399 4.36 -3.39 -25.52
N MET A 400 4.90 -3.04 -24.36
CA MET A 400 6.28 -2.55 -24.22
C MET A 400 7.26 -3.71 -24.07
N ASN A 401 8.47 -3.56 -24.63
CA ASN A 401 9.57 -4.47 -24.37
C ASN A 401 10.43 -3.91 -23.23
N LEU A 402 10.09 -4.28 -22.00
CA LEU A 402 10.72 -3.77 -20.79
C LEU A 402 12.16 -4.29 -20.56
N GLU A 403 12.62 -5.27 -21.34
CA GLU A 403 14.04 -5.67 -21.35
C GLU A 403 14.90 -4.66 -22.13
N LYS A 404 14.31 -3.94 -23.08
CA LYS A 404 14.99 -2.93 -23.91
C LYS A 404 14.74 -1.51 -23.41
N ASP A 405 13.51 -1.23 -22.97
CA ASP A 405 13.08 0.05 -22.47
C ASP A 405 13.19 0.05 -20.94
N ALA A 406 14.38 0.36 -20.44
CA ALA A 406 14.67 0.36 -19.00
C ALA A 406 13.89 1.47 -18.30
N HIS A 407 12.78 1.09 -17.66
CA HIS A 407 11.95 1.98 -16.86
C HIS A 407 12.03 1.65 -15.38
N PHE A 408 11.90 2.65 -14.53
CA PHE A 408 11.80 2.45 -13.09
C PHE A 408 10.61 3.20 -12.49
N ARG A 409 10.07 2.66 -11.40
CA ARG A 409 8.98 3.33 -10.67
C ARG A 409 9.45 4.71 -10.22
N GLY A 410 8.57 5.71 -10.31
CA GLY A 410 8.84 7.11 -9.99
C GLY A 410 9.48 7.91 -11.11
N GLU A 411 10.00 7.26 -12.16
CA GLU A 411 10.56 7.92 -13.34
C GLU A 411 9.56 8.91 -13.93
N LEU A 412 10.01 10.14 -14.20
CA LEU A 412 9.22 11.13 -14.91
C LEU A 412 9.36 10.89 -16.42
N VAL A 413 8.26 10.54 -17.05
CA VAL A 413 8.17 10.35 -18.49
C VAL A 413 7.93 11.72 -19.14
N GLU A 414 8.94 12.21 -19.86
CA GLU A 414 8.83 13.47 -20.61
C GLU A 414 7.74 13.37 -21.68
N ARG A 415 7.77 12.28 -22.47
CA ARG A 415 6.77 11.99 -23.48
C ARG A 415 6.71 10.50 -23.80
N ILE A 416 5.50 9.94 -23.85
CA ILE A 416 5.25 8.59 -24.36
C ILE A 416 3.98 8.58 -25.20
N SER A 417 4.04 7.93 -26.36
CA SER A 417 2.95 7.93 -27.34
C SER A 417 2.43 6.51 -27.58
N GLY A 418 1.12 6.40 -27.79
CA GLY A 418 0.46 5.13 -28.08
C GLY A 418 -0.90 5.35 -28.73
N ARG A 419 -1.51 4.25 -29.19
CA ARG A 419 -2.86 4.27 -29.74
C ARG A 419 -3.88 3.92 -28.68
N LEU A 420 -5.00 4.65 -28.63
CA LEU A 420 -6.08 4.36 -27.69
C LEU A 420 -6.59 2.92 -27.89
N TRP A 421 -6.47 2.11 -26.84
CA TRP A 421 -6.95 0.73 -26.84
C TRP A 421 -8.29 0.60 -26.11
N LYS A 422 -8.38 1.15 -24.89
CA LYS A 422 -9.60 1.16 -24.07
C LYS A 422 -9.69 2.43 -23.23
N THR A 423 -10.89 2.85 -22.93
CA THR A 423 -11.21 3.93 -22.00
C THR A 423 -11.66 3.38 -20.65
N ARG A 424 -11.61 4.22 -19.61
CA ARG A 424 -12.18 3.91 -18.29
C ARG A 424 -13.65 3.47 -18.37
N ASP A 425 -14.45 4.17 -19.18
CA ASP A 425 -15.89 3.90 -19.32
C ASP A 425 -16.12 2.50 -19.87
N GLU A 426 -15.36 2.10 -20.90
CA GLU A 426 -15.41 0.74 -21.45
C GLU A 426 -14.96 -0.31 -20.43
N ILE A 427 -13.90 -0.06 -19.67
CA ILE A 427 -13.40 -1.00 -18.65
C ILE A 427 -14.47 -1.21 -17.56
N LEU A 428 -15.08 -0.13 -17.05
CA LEU A 428 -16.14 -0.21 -16.06
C LEU A 428 -17.37 -0.92 -16.62
N GLN A 429 -17.80 -0.57 -17.84
CA GLN A 429 -18.97 -1.18 -18.47
C GLN A 429 -18.77 -2.68 -18.72
N MET A 430 -17.58 -3.09 -19.17
CA MET A 430 -17.23 -4.51 -19.35
C MET A 430 -17.32 -5.28 -18.03
N ALA A 431 -16.73 -4.74 -16.95
CA ALA A 431 -16.73 -5.39 -15.65
C ALA A 431 -18.15 -5.62 -15.10
N ILE A 432 -19.06 -4.66 -15.32
CA ILE A 432 -20.46 -4.82 -14.92
C ILE A 432 -21.23 -5.73 -15.87
N ALA A 433 -20.97 -5.67 -17.18
CA ALA A 433 -21.61 -6.54 -18.15
C ALA A 433 -21.33 -8.03 -17.90
N GLU A 434 -20.13 -8.37 -17.40
CA GLU A 434 -19.76 -9.74 -17.00
C GLU A 434 -20.65 -10.32 -15.88
N LEU A 435 -21.29 -9.45 -15.08
CA LEU A 435 -22.23 -9.87 -14.04
C LEU A 435 -23.64 -10.17 -14.58
N ALA A 436 -23.84 -10.08 -15.90
CA ALA A 436 -25.10 -10.27 -16.61
C ALA A 436 -26.24 -9.40 -16.03
N PRO A 437 -26.15 -8.06 -16.13
CA PRO A 437 -27.18 -7.15 -15.65
C PRO A 437 -28.52 -7.39 -16.35
N ASP A 438 -29.60 -7.30 -15.59
CA ASP A 438 -30.99 -7.39 -16.08
C ASP A 438 -31.54 -6.04 -16.56
N PHE A 439 -30.68 -5.02 -16.67
CA PHE A 439 -30.98 -3.67 -17.13
C PHE A 439 -29.94 -3.16 -18.12
N ASP A 440 -30.30 -2.12 -18.85
CA ASP A 440 -29.41 -1.46 -19.80
C ASP A 440 -28.37 -0.59 -19.07
N LEU A 441 -27.08 -0.88 -19.30
CA LEU A 441 -25.97 -0.14 -18.70
C LEU A 441 -25.77 1.27 -19.27
N THR A 442 -26.45 1.61 -20.36
CA THR A 442 -26.33 2.91 -21.04
C THR A 442 -27.37 3.92 -20.59
N THR A 443 -28.39 3.50 -19.82
CA THR A 443 -29.43 4.42 -19.36
C THR A 443 -28.94 5.27 -18.18
N PRO A 444 -29.32 6.56 -18.08
CA PRO A 444 -28.91 7.44 -16.97
C PRO A 444 -29.37 6.97 -15.58
N VAL A 445 -30.37 6.10 -15.53
CA VAL A 445 -30.95 5.52 -14.32
C VAL A 445 -31.01 4.01 -14.42
N ILE A 446 -30.97 3.32 -13.28
CA ILE A 446 -31.08 1.87 -13.16
C ILE A 446 -32.29 1.49 -12.28
N PRO A 447 -32.80 0.25 -12.34
CA PRO A 447 -33.93 -0.19 -11.53
C PRO A 447 -33.63 -0.07 -10.03
N GLY A 448 -34.59 0.45 -9.25
CA GLY A 448 -34.46 0.68 -7.81
C GLY A 448 -34.73 2.14 -7.44
N LEU A 449 -35.00 2.40 -6.16
CA LEU A 449 -35.38 3.72 -5.66
C LEU A 449 -34.56 4.15 -4.45
N VAL A 450 -34.24 5.44 -4.39
CA VAL A 450 -33.71 6.16 -3.22
C VAL A 450 -34.56 7.40 -3.01
N HIS A 451 -35.12 7.58 -1.80
CA HIS A 451 -36.06 8.66 -1.47
C HIS A 451 -37.23 8.81 -2.46
N GLY A 452 -37.70 7.69 -3.03
CA GLY A 452 -38.77 7.69 -4.04
C GLY A 452 -38.36 8.16 -5.44
N ALA A 453 -37.06 8.39 -5.68
CA ALA A 453 -36.49 8.71 -7.00
C ALA A 453 -35.70 7.51 -7.55
N TYR A 454 -35.63 7.41 -8.89
CA TYR A 454 -34.82 6.38 -9.56
C TYR A 454 -33.33 6.50 -9.20
N LEU A 455 -32.69 5.34 -9.05
CA LEU A 455 -31.25 5.27 -8.82
C LEU A 455 -30.47 5.77 -10.05
N PRO A 456 -29.49 6.69 -9.88
CA PRO A 456 -28.63 7.08 -10.97
C PRO A 456 -27.70 5.93 -11.37
N ASN A 457 -27.33 5.87 -12.65
CA ASN A 457 -26.36 4.90 -13.11
C ASN A 457 -24.92 5.33 -12.74
N PRO A 458 -24.20 4.56 -11.90
CA PRO A 458 -22.83 4.88 -11.50
C PRO A 458 -21.86 5.04 -12.68
N LEU A 459 -22.05 4.26 -13.76
CA LEU A 459 -21.18 4.27 -14.94
C LEU A 459 -21.23 5.59 -15.71
N ILE A 460 -22.29 6.37 -15.53
CA ILE A 460 -22.49 7.66 -16.21
C ILE A 460 -22.15 8.80 -15.26
N LEU A 461 -22.62 8.72 -14.01
CA LEU A 461 -22.61 9.84 -13.09
C LEU A 461 -21.25 10.08 -12.40
N TYR A 462 -20.41 9.06 -12.26
CA TYR A 462 -19.17 9.16 -11.48
C TYR A 462 -18.26 10.32 -11.95
N ASP A 463 -18.21 10.59 -13.25
CA ASP A 463 -17.32 11.59 -13.84
C ASP A 463 -17.70 13.02 -13.42
N ASP A 464 -19.00 13.32 -13.34
CA ASP A 464 -19.51 14.61 -12.87
C ASP A 464 -19.24 14.79 -11.36
N LEU A 465 -19.28 13.70 -10.58
CA LEU A 465 -18.98 13.76 -9.16
C LEU A 465 -17.51 14.05 -8.87
N LEU A 466 -16.58 13.57 -9.71
CA LEU A 466 -15.14 13.81 -9.58
C LEU A 466 -14.79 15.32 -9.60
N ASP A 467 -15.58 16.16 -10.27
CA ASP A 467 -15.35 17.61 -10.32
C ASP A 467 -15.93 18.38 -9.11
N ARG A 468 -16.74 17.74 -8.27
CA ARG A 468 -17.36 18.41 -7.11
C ARG A 468 -16.35 18.73 -6.03
N TYR A 469 -16.68 19.73 -5.22
CA TYR A 469 -15.99 20.01 -3.97
C TYR A 469 -16.75 19.43 -2.78
N VAL A 470 -16.00 18.89 -1.82
CA VAL A 470 -16.53 18.35 -0.57
C VAL A 470 -15.88 19.11 0.59
N ASN A 471 -16.69 19.56 1.53
CA ASN A 471 -16.19 19.95 2.85
C ASN A 471 -16.16 18.69 3.69
N GLY A 472 -14.97 18.23 4.04
CA GLY A 472 -14.79 17.08 4.90
C GLY A 472 -13.60 17.26 5.83
N SER A 473 -13.04 16.15 6.30
CA SER A 473 -11.88 16.18 7.19
C SER A 473 -10.73 15.30 6.71
N LEU A 474 -9.50 15.68 7.06
CA LEU A 474 -8.31 14.84 6.95
C LEU A 474 -7.95 14.26 8.30
N SER A 475 -7.57 12.99 8.29
CA SER A 475 -6.88 12.32 9.39
C SER A 475 -5.78 11.43 8.81
N ARG A 476 -4.99 10.81 9.69
CA ARG A 476 -4.29 9.58 9.30
C ARG A 476 -5.36 8.54 8.94
N ILE A 477 -5.10 7.72 7.94
CA ILE A 477 -5.97 6.62 7.51
C ILE A 477 -5.12 5.40 7.16
N HIS A 478 -5.72 4.22 7.30
CA HIS A 478 -5.16 2.96 6.82
C HIS A 478 -5.06 2.96 5.30
N GLY A 479 -6.06 3.52 4.61
CA GLY A 479 -6.08 3.66 3.16
C GLY A 479 -6.46 2.40 2.39
N ASP A 480 -6.73 1.30 3.10
CA ASP A 480 -7.24 0.02 2.56
C ASP A 480 -7.86 -0.83 3.69
N LEU A 481 -8.69 -0.22 4.53
CA LEU A 481 -9.28 -0.91 5.67
C LEU A 481 -10.42 -1.84 5.21
N HIS A 482 -10.15 -3.14 5.22
CA HIS A 482 -11.15 -4.18 4.93
C HIS A 482 -11.04 -5.32 5.96
N LEU A 483 -12.00 -6.25 5.99
CA LEU A 483 -12.07 -7.31 7.01
C LEU A 483 -10.79 -8.15 7.13
N GLY A 484 -10.10 -8.41 6.01
CA GLY A 484 -8.82 -9.14 6.00
C GLY A 484 -7.61 -8.39 6.58
N ASN A 485 -7.67 -7.06 6.72
CA ASN A 485 -6.57 -6.23 7.27
C ASN A 485 -6.76 -5.93 8.76
N ILE A 486 -7.79 -6.52 9.35
CA ILE A 486 -8.12 -6.39 10.77
C ILE A 486 -8.03 -7.79 11.36
N LEU A 487 -7.08 -7.99 12.27
CA LEU A 487 -6.94 -9.24 13.03
C LEU A 487 -7.57 -9.09 14.40
N VAL A 488 -8.12 -10.18 14.91
CA VAL A 488 -8.70 -10.29 16.25
C VAL A 488 -7.81 -11.19 17.09
N GLY A 489 -7.14 -10.60 18.08
CA GLY A 489 -6.23 -11.29 18.99
C GLY A 489 -6.83 -11.51 20.39
N HIS A 490 -5.96 -11.62 21.38
CA HIS A 490 -6.36 -11.91 22.76
C HIS A 490 -7.40 -10.94 23.32
N HIS A 491 -8.38 -11.48 24.09
CA HIS A 491 -9.48 -10.72 24.66
C HIS A 491 -10.24 -9.84 23.64
N GLN A 492 -10.39 -10.32 22.40
CA GLN A 492 -11.03 -9.57 21.32
C GLN A 492 -10.30 -8.25 20.98
N ALA A 493 -9.00 -8.15 21.21
CA ALA A 493 -8.24 -6.97 20.80
C ALA A 493 -8.13 -6.88 19.27
N ALA A 494 -8.45 -5.71 18.70
CA ALA A 494 -8.25 -5.45 17.28
C ALA A 494 -6.77 -5.09 16.97
N PHE A 495 -6.22 -5.67 15.91
CA PHE A 495 -4.90 -5.41 15.37
C PHE A 495 -5.03 -5.04 13.89
N LEU A 496 -4.31 -4.00 13.45
CA LEU A 496 -4.27 -3.60 12.04
C LEU A 496 -2.97 -4.09 11.40
N ILE A 497 -3.07 -4.58 10.17
CA ILE A 497 -1.94 -5.02 9.33
C ILE A 497 -2.14 -4.47 7.91
N ASP A 498 -1.14 -4.59 7.05
CA ASP A 498 -1.20 -4.07 5.67
C ASP A 498 -1.21 -2.53 5.56
N PHE A 499 -0.14 -1.89 6.05
CA PHE A 499 -0.03 -0.43 6.01
C PHE A 499 0.46 0.11 4.67
N ALA A 500 0.44 -0.71 3.61
CA ALA A 500 0.90 -0.33 2.29
C ALA A 500 0.08 0.82 1.69
N GLN A 501 -1.13 1.12 2.16
CA GLN A 501 -1.91 2.26 1.67
C GLN A 501 -2.04 3.42 2.67
N ALA A 502 -1.36 3.31 3.81
CA ALA A 502 -1.44 4.27 4.89
C ALA A 502 -0.94 5.66 4.45
N ARG A 503 -1.72 6.68 4.79
CA ARG A 503 -1.46 8.08 4.43
C ARG A 503 -2.27 9.04 5.28
N THR A 504 -2.04 10.34 5.11
CA THR A 504 -3.05 11.35 5.45
C THR A 504 -4.04 11.44 4.28
N GLY A 505 -5.32 11.32 4.57
CA GLY A 505 -6.38 11.33 3.55
C GLY A 505 -7.74 11.59 4.18
N HIS A 506 -8.79 11.57 3.36
CA HIS A 506 -10.15 11.80 3.84
C HIS A 506 -10.53 10.84 4.98
N THR A 507 -10.90 11.40 6.15
CA THR A 507 -11.12 10.64 7.39
C THR A 507 -12.11 9.49 7.23
N LEU A 508 -13.18 9.68 6.45
CA LEU A 508 -14.26 8.70 6.34
C LEU A 508 -13.98 7.60 5.30
N PHE A 509 -12.83 7.67 4.61
CA PHE A 509 -12.46 6.74 3.56
C PHE A 509 -12.35 5.29 4.06
N ASP A 510 -11.67 5.07 5.19
CA ASP A 510 -11.49 3.72 5.75
C ASP A 510 -12.83 3.07 6.11
N TRP A 511 -13.77 3.85 6.63
CA TRP A 511 -15.11 3.39 6.99
C TRP A 511 -15.95 3.05 5.76
N ALA A 512 -15.77 3.77 4.65
CA ALA A 512 -16.40 3.42 3.38
C ALA A 512 -15.85 2.12 2.79
N CYS A 513 -14.53 1.90 2.86
CA CYS A 513 -13.92 0.62 2.47
C CYS A 513 -14.43 -0.55 3.33
N LEU A 514 -14.54 -0.35 4.65
CA LEU A 514 -14.98 -1.38 5.57
C LEU A 514 -16.49 -1.69 5.39
N GLU A 515 -17.34 -0.69 5.14
CA GLU A 515 -18.76 -0.90 4.81
C GLU A 515 -18.91 -1.77 3.54
N VAL A 516 -18.14 -1.49 2.49
CA VAL A 516 -18.14 -2.29 1.25
C VAL A 516 -17.63 -3.71 1.48
N SER A 517 -16.63 -3.89 2.34
CA SER A 517 -16.13 -5.23 2.69
C SER A 517 -17.15 -6.04 3.50
N LEU A 518 -17.92 -5.39 4.40
CA LEU A 518 -19.03 -6.01 5.13
C LEU A 518 -20.20 -6.36 4.21
N LEU A 519 -20.46 -5.53 3.18
CA LEU A 519 -21.49 -5.82 2.19
C LEU A 519 -21.25 -7.18 1.51
N ASP A 520 -20.02 -7.46 1.09
CA ASP A 520 -19.63 -8.73 0.44
C ASP A 520 -19.71 -9.92 1.39
N ALA A 521 -19.09 -9.79 2.57
CA ALA A 521 -18.81 -10.93 3.43
C ALA A 521 -19.89 -11.22 4.47
N TYR A 522 -20.78 -10.25 4.73
CA TYR A 522 -21.78 -10.34 5.81
C TYR A 522 -23.19 -10.09 5.32
N VAL A 523 -23.42 -9.07 4.49
CA VAL A 523 -24.77 -8.69 4.03
C VAL A 523 -25.24 -9.59 2.89
N MET A 524 -24.55 -9.58 1.74
CA MET A 524 -25.00 -10.31 0.55
C MET A 524 -25.23 -11.82 0.77
N PRO A 525 -24.46 -12.54 1.61
CA PRO A 525 -24.75 -13.93 1.94
C PRO A 525 -26.14 -14.17 2.58
N ALA A 526 -26.74 -13.16 3.21
CA ALA A 526 -28.07 -13.25 3.82
C ALA A 526 -29.22 -13.01 2.82
N TYR A 527 -28.97 -12.32 1.70
CA TYR A 527 -29.99 -11.99 0.69
C TYR A 527 -29.98 -12.98 -0.47
N GLY A 528 -28.85 -13.14 -1.16
CA GLY A 528 -28.77 -13.99 -2.34
C GLY A 528 -27.67 -13.59 -3.30
N GLN A 529 -27.78 -14.01 -4.55
CA GLN A 529 -26.72 -13.90 -5.56
C GLN A 529 -27.08 -13.01 -6.74
N ASP A 530 -28.36 -12.76 -6.99
CA ASP A 530 -28.83 -12.11 -8.20
C ASP A 530 -29.01 -10.59 -8.04
N TRP A 531 -29.37 -9.91 -9.12
CA TRP A 531 -29.54 -8.45 -9.13
C TRP A 531 -30.76 -7.98 -8.33
N ASP A 532 -31.81 -8.80 -8.21
CA ASP A 532 -32.95 -8.52 -7.32
C ASP A 532 -32.54 -8.55 -5.85
N ASP A 533 -31.77 -9.57 -5.43
CA ASP A 533 -31.28 -9.69 -4.05
C ASP A 533 -30.37 -8.50 -3.69
N ALA A 534 -29.51 -8.08 -4.62
CA ALA A 534 -28.66 -6.90 -4.45
C ALA A 534 -29.47 -5.59 -4.32
N ARG A 535 -30.56 -5.46 -5.09
CA ARG A 535 -31.50 -4.32 -4.96
C ARG A 535 -32.19 -4.33 -3.61
N GLU A 536 -32.67 -5.48 -3.16
CA GLU A 536 -33.36 -5.64 -1.88
C GLU A 536 -32.43 -5.29 -0.71
N ALA A 537 -31.21 -5.83 -0.70
CA ALA A 537 -30.21 -5.54 0.33
C ALA A 537 -29.94 -4.03 0.46
N VAL A 538 -29.69 -3.35 -0.67
CA VAL A 538 -29.42 -1.90 -0.66
C VAL A 538 -30.69 -1.10 -0.32
N HIS A 539 -31.86 -1.55 -0.75
CA HIS A 539 -33.13 -0.93 -0.38
C HIS A 539 -33.36 -0.98 1.14
N GLU A 540 -33.09 -2.11 1.77
CA GLU A 540 -33.27 -2.29 3.22
C GLU A 540 -32.21 -1.53 4.04
N ILE A 541 -30.96 -1.47 3.55
CA ILE A 541 -29.91 -0.59 4.09
C ILE A 541 -30.38 0.87 4.08
N ASN A 542 -31.01 1.32 3.01
CA ASN A 542 -31.52 2.70 2.92
C ASN A 542 -32.76 2.90 3.81
N GLY A 543 -33.70 1.95 3.82
CA GLY A 543 -34.92 2.01 4.62
C GLY A 543 -34.68 1.98 6.12
N SER A 544 -33.59 1.34 6.56
CA SER A 544 -33.16 1.30 7.95
C SER A 544 -32.40 2.57 8.39
N ALA A 545 -32.16 3.52 7.50
CA ALA A 545 -31.51 4.78 7.84
C ALA A 545 -32.34 5.59 8.84
N GLY A 546 -31.80 5.78 10.04
CA GLY A 546 -32.49 6.50 11.13
C GLY A 546 -33.40 5.63 11.99
N ALA A 547 -33.51 4.32 11.71
CA ALA A 547 -34.19 3.36 12.57
C ALA A 547 -33.43 3.18 13.91
N ALA A 548 -34.14 2.76 14.95
CA ALA A 548 -33.50 2.38 16.21
C ALA A 548 -32.66 1.12 15.99
N PHE A 549 -31.46 1.05 16.58
CA PHE A 549 -30.53 -0.07 16.36
C PHE A 549 -31.16 -1.45 16.65
N THR A 550 -32.07 -1.53 17.62
CA THR A 550 -32.80 -2.76 17.98
C THR A 550 -33.82 -3.22 16.93
N THR A 551 -34.18 -2.35 15.99
CA THR A 551 -35.16 -2.63 14.91
C THR A 551 -34.48 -2.93 13.57
N ILE A 552 -33.15 -2.80 13.51
CA ILE A 552 -32.36 -3.08 12.32
C ILE A 552 -32.17 -4.61 12.22
N PRO A 553 -32.35 -5.21 11.02
CA PRO A 553 -32.05 -6.62 10.77
C PRO A 553 -30.61 -6.98 11.18
N ASP A 554 -30.42 -8.19 11.69
CA ASP A 554 -29.13 -8.62 12.26
C ASP A 554 -28.00 -8.53 11.24
N GLU A 555 -28.25 -8.95 10.01
CA GLU A 555 -27.35 -8.88 8.86
C GLU A 555 -26.91 -7.44 8.50
N LEU A 556 -27.68 -6.42 8.89
CA LEU A 556 -27.36 -5.01 8.61
C LEU A 556 -26.73 -4.29 9.81
N LYS A 557 -26.84 -4.81 11.03
CA LYS A 557 -26.34 -4.15 12.24
C LYS A 557 -24.86 -3.72 12.16
N PRO A 558 -23.92 -4.53 11.61
CA PRO A 558 -22.52 -4.09 11.47
C PRO A 558 -22.36 -2.86 10.57
N ILE A 559 -23.10 -2.78 9.46
CA ILE A 559 -23.13 -1.60 8.57
C ILE A 559 -23.57 -0.36 9.36
N PHE A 560 -24.60 -0.49 10.19
CA PHE A 560 -25.09 0.62 11.00
C PHE A 560 -24.16 0.99 12.16
N SER A 561 -23.36 0.04 12.68
CA SER A 561 -22.26 0.36 13.59
C SER A 561 -21.20 1.24 12.92
N ILE A 562 -20.81 0.91 11.68
CA ILE A 562 -19.92 1.76 10.86
C ILE A 562 -20.54 3.14 10.64
N ARG A 563 -21.82 3.22 10.27
CA ARG A 563 -22.49 4.51 10.08
C ARG A 563 -22.62 5.32 11.37
N ASN A 564 -22.70 4.67 12.54
CA ASN A 564 -22.62 5.38 13.83
C ASN A 564 -21.25 6.04 14.03
N ILE A 565 -20.17 5.32 13.73
CA ILE A 565 -18.81 5.86 13.74
C ILE A 565 -18.67 7.02 12.76
N VAL A 566 -19.18 6.86 11.53
CA VAL A 566 -19.18 7.92 10.51
C VAL A 566 -19.89 9.17 11.04
N ARG A 567 -21.06 9.03 11.66
CA ARG A 567 -21.83 10.17 12.21
C ARG A 567 -21.01 10.99 13.21
N GLU A 568 -20.20 10.34 14.04
CA GLU A 568 -19.30 11.03 14.98
C GLU A 568 -18.11 11.72 14.29
N ASN A 569 -17.74 11.24 13.10
CA ASN A 569 -16.57 11.68 12.35
C ASN A 569 -16.87 12.57 11.13
N LEU A 570 -18.14 12.89 10.86
CA LEU A 570 -18.50 13.94 9.91
C LEU A 570 -17.86 15.28 10.31
N GLU A 571 -17.36 16.02 9.34
CA GLU A 571 -16.87 17.39 9.56
C GLU A 571 -18.03 18.30 9.96
N GLN A 572 -19.13 18.22 9.22
CA GLN A 572 -20.38 18.92 9.50
C GLN A 572 -21.44 17.92 9.93
N ALA A 573 -21.92 18.06 11.16
CA ALA A 573 -22.95 17.18 11.70
C ALA A 573 -24.19 17.16 10.78
N GLY A 574 -24.57 15.96 10.33
CA GLY A 574 -25.70 15.75 9.43
C GLY A 574 -25.42 15.89 7.94
N ASN A 575 -24.22 16.37 7.54
CA ASN A 575 -23.84 16.46 6.12
C ASN A 575 -23.29 15.11 5.60
N TRP A 576 -24.19 14.16 5.37
CA TRP A 576 -23.82 12.81 4.93
C TRP A 576 -23.22 12.72 3.52
N SER A 577 -23.32 13.79 2.72
CA SER A 577 -22.69 13.85 1.40
C SER A 577 -21.17 13.67 1.46
N GLU A 578 -20.53 14.07 2.58
CA GLU A 578 -19.11 13.79 2.84
C GLU A 578 -18.82 12.28 2.78
N TYR A 579 -19.63 11.49 3.48
CA TYR A 579 -19.47 10.03 3.53
C TYR A 579 -19.92 9.34 2.25
N PHE A 580 -21.08 9.73 1.71
CA PHE A 580 -21.64 9.05 0.54
C PHE A 580 -20.80 9.24 -0.71
N ILE A 581 -20.02 10.32 -0.83
CA ILE A 581 -19.01 10.41 -1.87
C ILE A 581 -17.94 9.34 -1.70
N ALA A 582 -17.40 9.14 -0.50
CA ALA A 582 -16.43 8.07 -0.23
C ALA A 582 -17.03 6.70 -0.57
N LEU A 583 -18.23 6.43 -0.07
CA LEU A 583 -18.94 5.17 -0.28
C LEU A 583 -19.21 4.90 -1.76
N ALA A 584 -19.63 5.91 -2.52
CA ALA A 584 -19.89 5.80 -3.95
C ALA A 584 -18.67 5.30 -4.73
N PHE A 585 -17.49 5.90 -4.50
CA PHE A 585 -16.27 5.52 -5.21
C PHE A 585 -15.65 4.23 -4.69
N CYS A 586 -15.71 3.95 -3.39
CA CYS A 586 -15.27 2.66 -2.84
C CYS A 586 -16.11 1.50 -3.39
N ALA A 587 -17.43 1.66 -3.41
CA ALA A 587 -18.36 0.64 -3.91
C ALA A 587 -18.25 0.48 -5.44
N LEU A 588 -18.10 1.57 -6.20
CA LEU A 588 -17.86 1.49 -7.65
C LEU A 588 -16.55 0.74 -7.95
N ARG A 589 -15.47 1.04 -7.21
CA ARG A 589 -14.21 0.30 -7.33
C ARG A 589 -14.41 -1.19 -7.03
N ALA A 590 -15.06 -1.52 -5.93
CA ALA A 590 -15.27 -2.91 -5.52
C ALA A 590 -16.13 -3.72 -6.50
N SER A 591 -17.10 -3.09 -7.17
CA SER A 591 -17.90 -3.74 -8.22
C SER A 591 -17.08 -4.31 -9.39
N THR A 592 -15.82 -3.89 -9.52
CA THR A 592 -14.87 -4.36 -10.55
C THR A 592 -13.83 -5.37 -10.05
N TRP A 593 -13.83 -5.73 -8.76
CA TRP A 593 -12.80 -6.63 -8.20
C TRP A 593 -13.13 -8.09 -8.44
N GLU A 594 -12.26 -8.78 -9.17
CA GLU A 594 -12.40 -10.22 -9.45
C GLU A 594 -12.41 -11.09 -8.19
N THR A 595 -11.72 -10.65 -7.13
CA THR A 595 -11.63 -11.33 -5.83
C THR A 595 -12.86 -11.12 -4.94
N MET A 596 -13.76 -10.20 -5.29
CA MET A 596 -15.06 -10.01 -4.63
C MET A 596 -16.09 -10.97 -5.23
N SER A 597 -16.99 -11.51 -4.39
CA SER A 597 -18.03 -12.43 -4.88
C SER A 597 -18.92 -11.75 -5.94
N ALA A 598 -19.52 -12.54 -6.84
CA ALA A 598 -20.41 -11.97 -7.86
C ALA A 598 -21.60 -11.23 -7.22
N ALA A 599 -22.17 -11.79 -6.14
CA ALA A 599 -23.19 -11.13 -5.32
C ALA A 599 -22.69 -9.81 -4.71
N GLY A 600 -21.50 -9.83 -4.10
CA GLY A 600 -20.85 -8.65 -3.54
C GLY A 600 -20.63 -7.56 -4.56
N ARG A 601 -20.18 -7.90 -5.77
CA ARG A 601 -20.00 -6.93 -6.87
C ARG A 601 -21.31 -6.31 -7.32
N ARG A 602 -22.39 -7.10 -7.43
CA ARG A 602 -23.75 -6.60 -7.73
C ARG A 602 -24.25 -5.66 -6.63
N GLY A 603 -24.11 -6.08 -5.37
CA GLY A 603 -24.44 -5.25 -4.20
C GLY A 603 -23.65 -3.95 -4.18
N ALA A 604 -22.34 -3.99 -4.46
CA ALA A 604 -21.48 -2.81 -4.48
C ALA A 604 -21.85 -1.83 -5.61
N PHE A 605 -22.24 -2.35 -6.78
CA PHE A 605 -22.75 -1.50 -7.86
C PHE A 605 -24.02 -0.75 -7.43
N TYR A 606 -24.97 -1.44 -6.79
CA TYR A 606 -26.18 -0.83 -6.26
C TYR A 606 -25.93 0.12 -5.09
N LEU A 607 -25.00 -0.21 -4.19
CA LEU A 607 -24.59 0.66 -3.09
C LEU A 607 -23.95 1.94 -3.63
N SER A 608 -23.15 1.83 -4.69
CA SER A 608 -22.59 2.99 -5.39
C SER A 608 -23.69 3.87 -5.98
N ALA A 609 -24.66 3.28 -6.69
CA ALA A 609 -25.80 4.00 -7.25
C ALA A 609 -26.60 4.73 -6.16
N SER A 610 -26.85 4.04 -5.05
CA SER A 610 -27.56 4.60 -3.90
C SER A 610 -26.83 5.80 -3.31
N ALA A 611 -25.54 5.64 -3.00
CA ALA A 611 -24.71 6.69 -2.43
C ALA A 611 -24.59 7.91 -3.38
N MET A 612 -24.45 7.69 -4.68
CA MET A 612 -24.47 8.79 -5.66
C MET A 612 -25.83 9.49 -5.72
N GLY A 613 -26.92 8.74 -5.58
CA GLY A 613 -28.29 9.27 -5.47
C GLY A 613 -28.44 10.21 -4.27
N GLU A 614 -27.99 9.77 -3.09
CA GLU A 614 -27.99 10.57 -1.85
C GLU A 614 -27.23 11.89 -2.02
N VAL A 615 -26.05 11.85 -2.67
CA VAL A 615 -25.24 13.05 -2.91
C VAL A 615 -25.98 14.03 -3.83
N ILE A 616 -26.72 13.57 -4.83
CA ILE A 616 -27.46 14.47 -5.74
C ILE A 616 -28.71 15.04 -5.08
N THR A 617 -29.49 14.23 -4.37
CA THR A 617 -30.76 14.65 -3.77
C THR A 617 -30.55 15.68 -2.68
N THR A 618 -29.52 15.49 -1.84
CA THR A 618 -29.16 16.40 -0.75
C THR A 618 -28.47 17.68 -1.24
N SER A 619 -27.84 17.67 -2.43
CA SER A 619 -27.16 18.82 -3.02
C SER A 619 -28.06 19.75 -3.85
N ARG A 620 -29.40 19.60 -3.82
CA ARG A 620 -30.28 20.58 -4.47
C ARG A 620 -30.16 21.93 -3.74
N PRO A 621 -29.74 23.00 -4.42
CA PRO A 621 -29.23 24.20 -3.77
C PRO A 621 -30.35 25.00 -3.10
N SER A 622 -30.21 25.25 -1.80
CA SER A 622 -30.81 26.41 -1.15
C SER A 622 -30.03 27.67 -1.57
N GLY A 623 -30.20 28.13 -2.80
CA GLY A 623 -30.01 29.53 -3.24
C GLY A 623 -28.75 30.34 -2.87
N GLN A 624 -27.67 29.77 -2.34
CA GLN A 624 -26.49 30.54 -1.88
C GLN A 624 -25.15 30.15 -2.51
N ASP A 625 -25.08 29.10 -3.32
CA ASP A 625 -23.84 28.69 -3.99
C ASP A 625 -23.78 29.16 -5.45
N THR A 626 -23.94 30.47 -5.68
CA THR A 626 -23.44 31.11 -6.89
C THR A 626 -22.10 31.80 -6.60
N ILE A 627 -21.05 31.12 -7.02
CA ILE A 627 -19.77 31.59 -7.59
C ILE A 627 -19.53 33.11 -7.48
N SER A 628 -18.59 33.51 -6.61
CA SER A 628 -17.77 34.70 -6.84
C SER A 628 -16.43 34.24 -7.39
N SER A 629 -16.20 34.49 -8.69
CA SER A 629 -14.90 34.43 -9.32
C SER A 629 -14.11 35.68 -8.92
N ASP A 630 -13.41 35.63 -7.80
CA ASP A 630 -12.17 36.38 -7.54
C ASP A 630 -11.64 36.01 -6.15
N GLY A 631 -10.45 35.42 -6.13
CA GLY A 631 -9.79 34.96 -4.91
C GLY A 631 -8.55 34.11 -5.15
N THR A 632 -7.81 34.36 -6.24
CA THR A 632 -6.40 33.96 -6.32
C THR A 632 -5.58 34.96 -5.52
N GLU A 633 -5.21 34.60 -4.30
CA GLU A 633 -3.95 35.05 -3.73
C GLU A 633 -3.39 33.95 -2.81
N VAL A 634 -2.39 33.26 -3.37
CA VAL A 634 -1.52 32.33 -2.67
C VAL A 634 -0.54 33.17 -1.87
N ASP A 635 -0.73 33.25 -0.56
CA ASP A 635 0.21 33.90 0.34
C ASP A 635 1.41 32.96 0.57
N LEU A 636 2.45 33.13 -0.27
CA LEU A 636 3.77 32.56 -0.04
C LEU A 636 4.44 33.33 1.11
N PRO A 637 5.01 32.64 2.14
CA PRO A 637 5.72 33.33 3.21
C PRO A 637 6.99 33.99 2.64
N ARG A 638 7.03 35.32 2.71
CA ARG A 638 8.22 36.11 2.42
C ARG A 638 9.27 35.90 3.50
N ASN A 639 10.48 35.52 3.07
CA ASN A 639 11.71 35.51 3.86
C ASN A 639 11.85 36.72 4.78
N ARG A 640 12.11 36.45 6.07
CA ARG A 640 13.14 37.12 6.87
C ARG A 640 13.82 36.12 7.78
#